data_AF-A0A932GBW3-F1
#
_entry.id   AF-A0A932GBW3-F1
#
_cell.length_a   1.000
_cell.length_b   1.000
_cell.length_c   1.000
_cell.angle_alpha   90.00
_cell.angle_beta   90.00
_cell.angle_gamma   90.00
#
_symmetry.space_group_name_H-M   'P 1'
#
loop_
_entity.id
_entity.type
_entity.pdbx_description
1 polymer ?
#
loop_
_entity_poly.entity_id
_entity_poly.type
_entity_poly.pdbx_seq_one_letter_code
_entity_poly.pdbx_strand_id
1 'polypeptide(L)'
;MNSPSSALVWEVWRRNRWGFVVLISLLAVCVGLSICVRSFKSKVARVGASFFRYGGSLRATEVLPSSPTGVVAQTAQITLGTNVIYFGLLSAGDTLWWTGLLENAVSVTRLSLNATNFYDGSLLGSHLTLTMPGGRQRRLLLADPVEAQQQFAFAAMRAETWRNSVLAWSAVFMGFSFLVVFGIFGCAEPHAARGFTGIPPRRFTLPVKTGWLVAWPVALGCSTILVLYFGWSRLVLPPRLPAAVKVPDLYFAALLPAGLVVFQALVWGLASFPKTRICVITALILGLIPLAALPFVTPTEETTFRNVIQPLLPGVFAAVWLAGFAAAWLGVRQERRGGWGGARDVGALAVLTRELRPRPLEFGSALHAQFWIEWRRNARLPLGLWTLMVVVVLAVDVCRVADPQRFGTFADIALSCGILAAPFWVLLTGLNLARDAGSKRLALSSFTATRPVQTGVLLSAKLLAGGVIWTLGLAILGLAFLASVAARGGLEEFPHLDVPELAVMVTVSLHFLVGILPLCLTGRIAGFPWSLLPLLIIYGAVLNASSWLQRHTDYFSVMFFLLLLLVLAKLGVAFWGFRRAIGLRCISPRLVAVYVALWLVATAVLVEFAVVAAARASWGNDALFLLPAAVVAVPLARIAVSPLALAMNRHR
;
A
#
# COMPACT_ATOMS: atom_id res chain seq x y z
N MET A 1 -21.93 36.52 1.23
CA MET A 1 -20.48 36.24 1.26
C MET A 1 -19.76 37.54 1.02
N ASN A 2 -19.16 38.12 2.06
CA ASN A 2 -18.74 39.53 2.04
C ASN A 2 -17.33 39.73 1.43
N SER A 3 -16.62 38.65 1.08
CA SER A 3 -15.30 38.74 0.44
C SER A 3 -15.09 37.67 -0.64
N PRO A 4 -14.37 37.97 -1.73
CA PRO A 4 -14.00 36.97 -2.75
C PRO A 4 -13.18 35.80 -2.21
N SER A 5 -12.39 36.01 -1.15
CA SER A 5 -11.63 34.95 -0.48
C SER A 5 -12.55 33.93 0.20
N SER A 6 -13.60 34.40 0.90
CA SER A 6 -14.60 33.51 1.53
C SER A 6 -15.33 32.64 0.49
N ALA A 7 -15.61 33.20 -0.69
CA ALA A 7 -16.23 32.47 -1.79
C ALA A 7 -15.32 31.36 -2.35
N LEU A 8 -14.01 31.62 -2.49
CA LEU A 8 -13.04 30.61 -2.92
C LEU A 8 -12.91 29.48 -1.91
N VAL A 9 -12.78 29.80 -0.62
CA VAL A 9 -12.71 28.81 0.47
C VAL A 9 -13.95 27.92 0.47
N TRP A 10 -15.13 28.53 0.39
CA TRP A 10 -16.39 27.80 0.36
C TRP A 10 -16.53 26.91 -0.87
N GLU A 11 -16.12 27.38 -2.06
CA GLU A 11 -16.18 26.57 -3.28
C GLU A 11 -15.29 25.32 -3.15
N VAL A 12 -14.07 25.48 -2.60
CA VAL A 12 -13.16 24.35 -2.36
C VAL A 12 -13.79 23.36 -1.38
N TRP A 13 -14.36 23.84 -0.27
CA TRP A 13 -15.02 22.99 0.73
C TRP A 13 -16.24 22.26 0.15
N ARG A 14 -17.20 22.99 -0.45
CA ARG A 14 -18.46 22.44 -0.98
C ARG A 14 -18.22 21.33 -2.00
N ARG A 15 -17.24 21.53 -2.88
CA ARG A 15 -16.90 20.57 -3.94
C ARG A 15 -16.21 19.32 -3.40
N ASN A 16 -15.39 19.47 -2.35
CA ASN A 16 -14.52 18.41 -1.84
C ASN A 16 -14.97 17.86 -0.48
N ARG A 17 -16.22 18.13 -0.04
CA ARG A 17 -16.74 17.68 1.25
C ARG A 17 -16.53 16.17 1.51
N TRP A 18 -16.73 15.34 0.50
CA TRP A 18 -16.50 13.89 0.60
C TRP A 18 -15.02 13.54 0.74
N GLY A 19 -14.13 14.31 0.10
CA GLY A 19 -12.67 14.23 0.29
C GLY A 19 -12.31 14.44 1.75
N PHE A 20 -12.79 15.52 2.35
CA PHE A 20 -12.57 15.82 3.77
C PHE A 20 -13.17 14.76 4.70
N VAL A 21 -14.39 14.27 4.43
CA VAL A 21 -14.99 13.17 5.20
C VAL A 21 -14.10 11.93 5.17
N VAL A 22 -13.60 11.54 3.99
CA VAL A 22 -12.69 10.39 3.88
C VAL A 22 -11.37 10.61 4.61
N LEU A 23 -10.78 11.81 4.56
CA LEU A 23 -9.57 12.13 5.32
C LEU A 23 -9.78 11.95 6.84
N ILE A 24 -10.89 12.47 7.37
CA ILE A 24 -11.24 12.37 8.79
C ILE A 24 -11.51 10.91 9.17
N SER A 25 -12.28 10.18 8.35
CA SER A 25 -12.58 8.77 8.59
C SER A 25 -11.32 7.89 8.60
N LEU A 26 -10.39 8.09 7.64
CA LEU A 26 -9.13 7.35 7.61
C LEU A 26 -8.28 7.61 8.86
N LEU A 27 -8.17 8.88 9.27
CA LEU A 27 -7.44 9.24 10.49
C LEU A 27 -8.10 8.60 11.72
N ALA A 28 -9.43 8.71 11.87
CA ALA A 28 -10.16 8.15 13.01
C ALA A 28 -10.04 6.62 13.10
N VAL A 29 -10.17 5.90 11.97
CA VAL A 29 -9.98 4.45 11.92
C VAL A 29 -8.57 4.08 12.37
N CYS A 30 -7.55 4.78 11.87
CA CYS A 30 -6.17 4.52 12.26
C CYS A 30 -5.90 4.86 13.74
N VAL A 31 -6.46 5.93 14.29
CA VAL A 31 -6.38 6.22 15.72
C VAL A 31 -7.01 5.09 16.53
N GLY A 32 -8.19 4.60 16.15
CA GLY A 32 -8.84 3.44 16.77
C GLY A 32 -7.94 2.20 16.75
N LEU A 33 -7.34 1.88 15.61
CA LEU A 33 -6.39 0.78 15.49
C LEU A 33 -5.14 0.98 16.37
N SER A 34 -4.63 2.21 16.51
CA SER A 34 -3.51 2.50 17.42
C SER A 34 -3.87 2.22 18.88
N ILE A 35 -5.06 2.62 19.30
CA ILE A 35 -5.57 2.39 20.66
C ILE A 35 -5.71 0.88 20.91
N CYS A 36 -6.25 0.13 19.95
CA CYS A 36 -6.35 -1.32 20.03
C CYS A 36 -4.99 -2.00 20.19
N VAL A 37 -3.99 -1.63 19.38
CA VAL A 37 -2.63 -2.18 19.48
C VAL A 37 -2.00 -1.86 20.83
N ARG A 38 -2.13 -0.63 21.33
CA ARG A 38 -1.61 -0.23 22.64
C ARG A 38 -2.29 -1.01 23.76
N SER A 39 -3.61 -1.16 23.70
CA SER A 39 -4.38 -1.94 24.67
C SER A 39 -3.92 -3.40 24.68
N PHE A 40 -3.77 -4.02 23.50
CA PHE A 40 -3.28 -5.39 23.37
C PHE A 40 -1.88 -5.55 23.93
N LYS A 41 -0.93 -4.67 23.57
CA LYS A 41 0.44 -4.69 24.10
C LYS A 41 0.47 -4.52 25.62
N SER A 42 -0.39 -3.66 26.18
CA SER A 42 -0.50 -3.47 27.64
C SER A 42 -1.07 -4.70 28.35
N LYS A 43 -2.01 -5.42 27.72
CA LYS A 43 -2.55 -6.68 28.25
C LYS A 43 -1.49 -7.77 28.22
N VAL A 44 -0.79 -7.94 27.09
CA VAL A 44 0.34 -8.87 26.98
C VAL A 44 1.41 -8.54 28.02
N ALA A 45 1.81 -7.27 28.16
CA ALA A 45 2.80 -6.87 29.16
C ALA A 45 2.35 -7.10 30.61
N ARG A 46 1.07 -6.87 30.94
CA ARG A 46 0.52 -7.18 32.28
C ARG A 46 0.50 -8.67 32.55
N VAL A 47 0.06 -9.46 31.58
CA VAL A 47 0.07 -10.92 31.63
C VAL A 47 1.51 -11.41 31.79
N GLY A 48 2.46 -10.88 31.01
CA GLY A 48 3.89 -11.14 31.14
C GLY A 48 4.46 -10.76 32.51
N ALA A 49 4.10 -9.60 33.05
CA ALA A 49 4.55 -9.15 34.37
C ALA A 49 3.97 -10.00 35.50
N SER A 50 2.71 -10.46 35.40
CA SER A 50 2.19 -11.50 36.29
C SER A 50 2.90 -12.84 36.06
N PHE A 51 3.34 -13.12 34.83
CA PHE A 51 4.05 -14.36 34.51
C PHE A 51 5.45 -14.42 35.12
N PHE A 52 6.25 -13.36 34.96
CA PHE A 52 7.55 -13.23 35.63
C PHE A 52 7.43 -13.09 37.15
N ARG A 53 6.21 -12.85 37.65
CA ARG A 53 5.83 -12.96 39.06
C ARG A 53 5.09 -14.27 39.40
N TYR A 54 5.25 -15.37 38.64
CA TYR A 54 4.91 -16.73 39.15
C TYR A 54 5.93 -17.19 40.22
N GLY A 55 6.18 -16.29 41.16
CA GLY A 55 6.22 -16.52 42.60
C GLY A 55 4.79 -16.43 43.12
N GLY A 56 4.00 -17.52 43.16
CA GLY A 56 2.69 -17.43 43.81
C GLY A 56 2.84 -17.45 45.32
N SER A 57 1.97 -16.76 46.06
CA SER A 57 1.91 -16.82 47.53
C SER A 57 0.50 -17.19 47.96
N LEU A 58 0.35 -18.34 48.62
CA LEU A 58 -0.87 -18.68 49.34
C LEU A 58 -0.62 -18.40 50.82
N ARG A 59 -1.34 -17.43 51.37
CA ARG A 59 -1.44 -17.32 52.82
C ARG A 59 -2.25 -18.51 53.32
N ALA A 60 -1.75 -19.20 54.34
CA ALA A 60 -2.41 -20.35 54.95
C ALA A 60 -3.82 -19.97 55.46
N THR A 61 -4.07 -18.70 55.83
CA THR A 61 -5.41 -18.17 56.11
C THR A 61 -6.43 -18.34 54.99
N GLU A 62 -6.01 -18.39 53.72
CA GLU A 62 -6.93 -18.60 52.59
C GLU A 62 -7.34 -20.07 52.41
N VAL A 63 -6.64 -20.98 53.10
CA VAL A 63 -6.78 -22.42 52.90
C VAL A 63 -7.20 -23.15 54.17
N LEU A 64 -6.78 -22.67 55.33
CA LEU A 64 -7.24 -23.12 56.64
C LEU A 64 -8.67 -22.58 56.86
N PRO A 65 -9.65 -23.43 57.22
CA PRO A 65 -10.95 -22.95 57.66
C PRO A 65 -10.74 -22.02 58.87
N SER A 66 -11.39 -20.85 58.85
CA SER A 66 -11.35 -19.92 59.98
C SER A 66 -11.96 -20.61 61.20
N SER A 67 -11.11 -21.18 62.06
CA SER A 67 -11.57 -21.77 63.32
C SER A 67 -11.95 -20.63 64.27
N PRO A 68 -13.19 -20.58 64.80
CA PRO A 68 -13.62 -19.53 65.72
C PRO A 68 -12.91 -19.58 67.08
N THR A 69 -12.18 -20.64 67.39
CA THR A 69 -11.54 -20.88 68.69
C THR A 69 -10.02 -20.97 68.56
N GLY A 70 -9.35 -19.85 68.29
CA GLY A 70 -7.89 -19.73 68.38
C GLY A 70 -7.08 -20.49 67.32
N VAL A 71 -5.90 -19.95 67.00
CA VAL A 71 -5.00 -20.44 65.94
C VAL A 71 -4.28 -21.71 66.41
N VAL A 72 -4.94 -22.87 66.30
CA VAL A 72 -4.28 -24.17 66.49
C VAL A 72 -3.66 -24.60 65.17
N ALA A 73 -2.34 -24.82 65.15
CA ALA A 73 -1.65 -25.33 63.97
C ALA A 73 -2.21 -26.70 63.57
N GLN A 74 -2.48 -26.91 62.28
CA GLN A 74 -3.08 -28.13 61.76
C GLN A 74 -2.07 -28.93 60.95
N THR A 75 -2.07 -30.25 61.08
CA THR A 75 -1.25 -31.14 60.25
C THR A 75 -1.75 -31.09 58.81
N ALA A 76 -0.91 -30.62 57.89
CA ALA A 76 -1.23 -30.56 56.47
C ALA A 76 -0.25 -31.41 55.68
N GLN A 77 -0.79 -32.08 54.66
CA GLN A 77 -0.01 -32.85 53.71
C GLN A 77 -0.08 -32.16 52.36
N ILE A 78 1.09 -31.79 51.84
CA ILE A 78 1.24 -31.20 50.52
C ILE A 78 1.79 -32.27 49.59
N THR A 79 1.04 -32.60 48.54
CA THR A 79 1.49 -33.53 47.50
C THR A 79 1.63 -32.83 46.15
N LEU A 80 2.66 -33.22 45.40
CA LEU A 80 2.86 -32.86 44.00
C LEU A 80 2.65 -34.13 43.17
N GLY A 81 1.52 -34.20 42.47
CA GLY A 81 1.04 -35.47 41.92
C GLY A 81 0.81 -36.51 43.04
N THR A 82 1.51 -37.64 42.96
CA THR A 82 1.47 -38.71 43.97
C THR A 82 2.52 -38.56 45.07
N ASN A 83 3.50 -37.67 44.91
CA ASN A 83 4.63 -37.54 45.84
C ASN A 83 4.30 -36.57 46.96
N VAL A 84 4.49 -37.01 48.21
CA VAL A 84 4.38 -36.14 49.39
C VAL A 84 5.66 -35.33 49.51
N ILE A 85 5.54 -34.02 49.33
CA ILE A 85 6.68 -33.10 49.34
C ILE A 85 6.81 -32.34 50.66
N TYR A 86 5.72 -32.27 51.44
CA TYR A 86 5.74 -31.71 52.79
C TYR A 86 4.64 -32.35 53.64
N PHE A 87 4.99 -32.67 54.88
CA PHE A 87 4.08 -33.14 55.92
C PHE A 87 4.47 -32.46 57.24
N GLY A 88 3.63 -31.58 57.75
CA GLY A 88 3.97 -30.77 58.91
C GLY A 88 2.79 -29.94 59.43
N LEU A 89 3.05 -29.16 60.47
CA LEU A 89 2.05 -28.25 61.06
C LEU A 89 2.04 -26.93 60.28
N LEU A 90 0.88 -26.56 59.74
CA LEU A 90 0.62 -25.24 59.16
C LEU A 90 -0.15 -24.37 60.16
N SER A 91 0.39 -23.20 60.44
CA SER A 91 -0.27 -22.15 61.23
C SER A 91 -1.00 -21.18 60.31
N ALA A 92 -2.04 -20.50 60.82
CA ALA A 92 -2.81 -19.53 60.03
C ALA A 92 -1.94 -18.42 59.42
N GLY A 93 -0.84 -18.03 60.09
CA GLY A 93 0.09 -17.02 59.61
C GLY A 93 1.05 -17.49 58.51
N ASP A 94 1.10 -18.80 58.21
CA ASP A 94 2.12 -19.32 57.30
C ASP A 94 1.84 -18.89 55.85
N THR A 95 2.90 -18.67 55.08
CA THR A 95 2.81 -18.33 53.67
C THR A 95 3.55 -19.36 52.85
N LEU A 96 2.81 -20.04 51.98
CA LEU A 96 3.35 -20.95 50.98
C LEU A 96 3.68 -20.16 49.72
N TRP A 97 4.96 -20.07 49.39
CA TRP A 97 5.46 -19.45 48.18
C TRP A 97 5.91 -20.52 47.20
N TRP A 98 5.71 -20.31 45.90
CA TRP A 98 6.31 -21.15 44.87
C TRP A 98 6.90 -20.32 43.76
N THR A 99 8.15 -20.55 43.38
CA THR A 99 8.82 -19.88 42.26
C THR A 99 9.25 -20.90 41.21
N GLY A 100 8.80 -20.71 39.97
CA GLY A 100 9.37 -21.42 38.82
C GLY A 100 10.64 -20.71 38.35
N LEU A 101 11.79 -21.40 38.41
CA LEU A 101 13.05 -20.96 37.86
C LEU A 101 13.36 -21.80 36.61
N LEU A 102 13.74 -21.15 35.51
CA LEU A 102 14.42 -21.84 34.42
C LEU A 102 15.91 -21.78 34.71
N GLU A 103 16.46 -22.88 35.20
CA GLU A 103 17.90 -23.02 35.42
C GLU A 103 18.43 -24.07 34.43
N ASN A 104 19.35 -23.68 33.56
CA ASN A 104 19.92 -24.56 32.52
C ASN A 104 18.86 -25.26 31.63
N ALA A 105 17.79 -24.54 31.26
CA ALA A 105 16.66 -25.05 30.48
C ALA A 105 15.82 -26.15 31.16
N VAL A 106 16.03 -26.40 32.46
CA VAL A 106 15.16 -27.25 33.27
C VAL A 106 14.27 -26.34 34.11
N SER A 107 12.95 -26.59 34.08
CA SER A 107 12.01 -25.93 34.97
C SER A 107 12.15 -26.48 36.38
N VAL A 108 12.80 -25.73 37.25
CA VAL A 108 12.91 -26.04 38.67
C VAL A 108 11.82 -25.27 39.40
N THR A 109 10.98 -25.95 40.17
CA THR A 109 10.00 -25.31 41.05
C THR A 109 10.50 -25.38 42.47
N ARG A 110 10.72 -24.19 43.03
CA ARG A 110 11.08 -24.03 44.44
C ARG A 110 9.83 -23.69 45.23
N LEU A 111 9.54 -24.49 46.27
CA LEU A 111 8.44 -24.26 47.20
C LEU A 111 9.03 -23.87 48.57
N SER A 112 8.53 -22.77 49.11
CA SER A 112 9.00 -22.20 50.37
C SER A 112 7.84 -22.00 51.33
N LEU A 113 8.03 -22.28 52.61
CA LEU A 113 7.08 -21.98 53.68
C LEU A 113 7.75 -20.98 54.62
N ASN A 114 7.19 -19.77 54.76
CA ASN A 114 7.74 -18.70 55.63
C ASN A 114 9.25 -18.43 55.41
N ALA A 115 9.69 -18.41 54.15
CA ALA A 115 11.08 -18.27 53.69
C ALA A 115 11.97 -19.53 53.75
N THR A 116 11.50 -20.64 54.32
CA THR A 116 12.25 -21.91 54.31
C THR A 116 11.87 -22.72 53.09
N ASN A 117 12.84 -23.00 52.20
CA ASN A 117 12.63 -23.89 51.05
C ASN A 117 12.48 -25.32 51.54
N PHE A 118 11.37 -25.97 51.21
CA PHE A 118 11.14 -27.38 51.56
C PHE A 118 11.11 -28.29 50.33
N TYR A 119 11.05 -27.71 49.13
CA TYR A 119 11.15 -28.44 47.88
C TYR A 119 11.89 -27.60 46.84
N ASP A 120 12.83 -28.21 46.14
CA ASP A 120 13.55 -27.63 45.00
C ASP A 120 13.77 -28.73 43.97
N GLY A 121 12.95 -28.78 42.92
CA GLY A 121 12.94 -29.91 41.98
C GLY A 121 12.08 -29.70 40.74
N SER A 122 12.17 -30.61 39.78
CA SER A 122 11.35 -30.56 38.56
C SER A 122 9.88 -30.89 38.85
N LEU A 123 8.96 -30.18 38.19
CA LEU A 123 7.54 -30.47 38.31
C LEU A 123 7.22 -31.83 37.69
N LEU A 124 6.98 -32.83 38.54
CA LEU A 124 6.51 -34.16 38.13
C LEU A 124 4.98 -34.22 37.96
N GLY A 125 4.25 -33.10 38.12
CA GLY A 125 2.81 -33.02 37.93
C GLY A 125 2.28 -31.59 37.85
N SER A 126 1.11 -31.43 37.20
CA SER A 126 0.42 -30.14 36.98
C SER A 126 -0.43 -29.65 38.16
N HIS A 127 -0.47 -30.41 39.26
CA HIS A 127 -1.34 -30.12 40.39
C HIS A 127 -0.63 -30.29 41.73
N LEU A 128 -0.75 -29.25 42.56
CA LEU A 128 -0.38 -29.25 43.96
C LEU A 128 -1.65 -29.58 44.76
N THR A 129 -1.69 -30.71 45.47
CA THR A 129 -2.85 -31.08 46.29
C THR A 129 -2.51 -30.85 47.75
N LEU A 130 -3.22 -29.93 48.40
CA LEU A 130 -3.16 -29.76 49.84
C LEU A 130 -4.27 -30.61 50.47
N THR A 131 -3.89 -31.56 51.31
CA THR A 131 -4.82 -32.39 52.09
C THR A 131 -4.79 -31.94 53.54
N MET A 132 -5.94 -31.53 54.05
CA MET A 132 -6.13 -31.06 55.42
C MET A 132 -6.65 -32.18 56.34
N PRO A 133 -6.56 -32.02 57.67
CA PRO A 133 -7.18 -32.94 58.62
C PRO A 133 -8.69 -33.05 58.33
N GLY A 134 -9.22 -34.27 58.27
CA GLY A 134 -10.60 -34.53 57.86
C GLY A 134 -10.80 -34.79 56.35
N GLY A 135 -9.71 -34.98 55.58
CA GLY A 135 -9.76 -35.46 54.19
C GLY A 135 -10.14 -34.40 53.15
N ARG A 136 -10.29 -33.13 53.56
CA ARG A 136 -10.59 -32.04 52.63
C ARG A 136 -9.36 -31.75 51.77
N GLN A 137 -9.49 -31.94 50.47
CA GLN A 137 -8.44 -31.66 49.49
C GLN A 137 -8.71 -30.36 48.74
N ARG A 138 -7.67 -29.54 48.56
CA ARG A 138 -7.67 -28.42 47.63
C ARG A 138 -6.60 -28.64 46.58
N ARG A 139 -7.01 -28.72 45.31
CA ARG A 139 -6.09 -28.81 44.17
C ARG A 139 -5.78 -27.41 43.67
N LEU A 140 -4.50 -27.13 43.49
CA LEU A 140 -3.97 -25.93 42.88
C LEU A 140 -3.35 -26.34 41.55
N LEU A 141 -3.81 -25.73 40.46
CA LEU A 141 -3.20 -25.90 39.14
C LEU A 141 -1.86 -25.15 39.13
N LEU A 142 -0.76 -25.90 39.03
CA LEU A 142 0.55 -25.36 38.71
C LEU A 142 0.62 -25.29 37.18
N ALA A 143 0.51 -24.08 36.63
CA ALA A 143 0.80 -23.89 35.22
C ALA A 143 2.26 -24.28 34.97
N ASP A 144 2.51 -25.12 33.97
CA ASP A 144 3.89 -25.43 33.56
C ASP A 144 4.57 -24.12 33.15
N PRO A 145 5.65 -23.70 33.84
CA PRO A 145 6.33 -22.44 33.53
C PRO A 145 6.86 -22.42 32.09
N VAL A 146 7.21 -23.58 31.52
CA VAL A 146 7.68 -23.69 30.13
C VAL A 146 6.53 -23.44 29.16
N GLU A 147 5.40 -24.12 29.34
CA GLU A 147 4.21 -23.92 28.51
C GLU A 147 3.70 -22.47 28.60
N ALA A 148 3.65 -21.91 29.82
CA ALA A 148 3.31 -20.52 30.08
C ALA A 148 4.26 -19.54 29.37
N GLN A 149 5.57 -19.77 29.43
CA GLN A 149 6.57 -18.95 28.74
C GLN A 149 6.42 -19.06 27.22
N GLN A 150 6.13 -20.24 26.68
CA GLN A 150 5.85 -20.45 25.25
C GLN A 150 4.59 -19.71 24.82
N GLN A 151 3.49 -19.82 25.57
CA GLN A 151 2.24 -19.09 25.31
C GLN A 151 2.45 -17.57 25.36
N PHE A 152 3.25 -17.08 26.31
CA PHE A 152 3.60 -15.67 26.40
C PHE A 152 4.47 -15.22 25.21
N ALA A 153 5.51 -15.98 24.85
CA ALA A 153 6.36 -15.69 23.71
C ALA A 153 5.57 -15.66 22.41
N PHE A 154 4.65 -16.61 22.22
CA PHE A 154 3.72 -16.63 21.09
C PHE A 154 2.79 -15.42 21.08
N ALA A 155 2.21 -15.05 22.23
CA ALA A 155 1.37 -13.85 22.34
C ALA A 155 2.14 -12.56 22.05
N ALA A 156 3.41 -12.46 22.50
CA ALA A 156 4.30 -11.35 22.23
C ALA A 156 4.67 -11.25 20.75
N MET A 157 5.05 -12.37 20.11
CA MET A 157 5.31 -12.44 18.67
C MET A 157 4.08 -12.04 17.85
N ARG A 158 2.88 -12.49 18.26
CA ARG A 158 1.62 -12.11 17.62
C ARG A 158 1.33 -10.62 17.79
N ALA A 159 1.53 -10.05 18.98
CA ALA A 159 1.38 -8.62 19.22
C ALA A 159 2.28 -7.79 18.29
N GLU A 160 3.52 -8.25 18.13
CA GLU A 160 4.52 -7.60 17.29
C GLU A 160 4.18 -7.68 15.80
N THR A 161 3.72 -8.83 15.33
CA THR A 161 3.23 -8.96 13.95
C THR A 161 2.05 -8.02 13.69
N TRP A 162 1.06 -7.99 14.60
CA TRP A 162 -0.09 -7.10 14.47
C TRP A 162 0.33 -5.63 14.47
N ARG A 163 1.29 -5.24 15.31
CA ARG A 163 1.89 -3.90 15.29
C ARG A 163 2.45 -3.56 13.91
N ASN A 164 3.24 -4.46 13.32
CA ASN A 164 3.86 -4.25 12.02
C ASN A 164 2.83 -4.14 10.88
N SER A 165 1.81 -5.01 10.86
CA SER A 165 0.72 -4.92 9.88
C SER A 165 -0.07 -3.61 9.99
N VAL A 166 -0.41 -3.20 11.22
CA VAL A 166 -1.13 -1.94 11.46
C VAL A 166 -0.29 -0.72 11.08
N LEU A 167 1.02 -0.77 11.33
CA LEU A 167 1.96 0.26 10.91
C LEU A 167 2.02 0.39 9.38
N ALA A 168 2.19 -0.73 8.67
CA ALA A 168 2.21 -0.76 7.20
C ALA A 168 0.92 -0.19 6.60
N TRP A 169 -0.24 -0.64 7.06
CA TRP A 169 -1.54 -0.11 6.63
C TRP A 169 -1.69 1.38 6.87
N SER A 170 -1.21 1.85 8.02
CA SER A 170 -1.33 3.25 8.36
C SER A 170 -0.39 4.12 7.54
N ALA A 171 0.78 3.60 7.14
CA ALA A 171 1.63 4.28 6.17
C ALA A 171 0.93 4.40 4.80
N VAL A 172 0.26 3.32 4.35
CA VAL A 172 -0.54 3.33 3.11
C VAL A 172 -1.69 4.34 3.18
N PHE A 173 -2.48 4.33 4.27
CA PHE A 173 -3.59 5.26 4.44
C PHE A 173 -3.12 6.71 4.63
N MET A 174 -1.99 6.93 5.30
CA MET A 174 -1.35 8.24 5.40
C MET A 174 -0.93 8.73 4.01
N GLY A 175 -0.23 7.92 3.21
CA GLY A 175 0.14 8.27 1.83
C GLY A 175 -1.07 8.56 0.95
N PHE A 176 -2.12 7.73 1.02
CA PHE A 176 -3.37 7.97 0.30
C PHE A 176 -4.04 9.27 0.75
N SER A 177 -4.03 9.57 2.05
CA SER A 177 -4.60 10.82 2.57
C SER A 177 -3.89 12.06 2.01
N PHE A 178 -2.56 12.00 1.83
CA PHE A 178 -1.81 13.08 1.18
C PHE A 178 -2.16 13.20 -0.32
N LEU A 179 -2.31 12.08 -1.04
CA LEU A 179 -2.78 12.12 -2.43
C LEU A 179 -4.17 12.73 -2.56
N VAL A 180 -5.08 12.48 -1.61
CA VAL A 180 -6.39 13.12 -1.57
C VAL A 180 -6.25 14.63 -1.35
N VAL A 181 -5.40 15.08 -0.43
CA VAL A 181 -5.12 16.51 -0.22
C VAL A 181 -4.56 17.17 -1.48
N PHE A 182 -3.64 16.50 -2.19
CA PHE A 182 -3.12 16.95 -3.48
C PHE A 182 -4.28 17.10 -4.50
N GLY A 183 -5.16 16.11 -4.58
CA GLY A 183 -6.34 16.17 -5.45
C GLY A 183 -7.29 17.33 -5.14
N ILE A 184 -7.58 17.57 -3.85
CA ILE A 184 -8.46 18.64 -3.37
C ILE A 184 -7.87 20.02 -3.71
N PHE A 185 -6.63 20.27 -3.31
CA PHE A 185 -6.00 21.59 -3.43
C PHE A 185 -5.31 21.83 -4.77
N GLY A 186 -5.15 20.79 -5.60
CA GLY A 186 -4.84 20.96 -7.02
C GLY A 186 -5.89 21.78 -7.76
N CYS A 187 -7.11 21.90 -7.22
CA CYS A 187 -8.22 22.71 -7.77
C CYS A 187 -8.48 22.44 -9.26
N ALA A 188 -8.14 21.25 -9.73
CA ALA A 188 -8.22 20.89 -11.14
C ALA A 188 -9.69 20.65 -11.51
N GLU A 189 -10.15 21.30 -12.58
CA GLU A 189 -11.50 21.10 -13.09
C GLU A 189 -11.51 20.63 -14.53
N PRO A 190 -12.33 19.60 -14.86
CA PRO A 190 -12.64 19.29 -16.24
C PRO A 190 -13.28 20.50 -16.93
N HIS A 191 -12.58 21.06 -17.90
CA HIS A 191 -13.10 22.09 -18.78
C HIS A 191 -12.97 21.65 -20.24
N ALA A 192 -14.06 21.78 -21.01
CA ALA A 192 -14.15 21.32 -22.39
C ALA A 192 -13.04 21.86 -23.30
N ALA A 193 -12.60 23.11 -23.09
CA ALA A 193 -11.57 23.76 -23.90
C ALA A 193 -10.14 23.57 -23.38
N ARG A 194 -9.91 23.12 -22.13
CA ARG A 194 -8.57 23.10 -21.50
C ARG A 194 -8.16 21.74 -20.93
N GLY A 195 -9.09 20.80 -20.79
CA GLY A 195 -8.79 19.51 -20.20
C GLY A 195 -9.14 19.39 -18.75
N PHE A 196 -8.57 18.37 -18.11
CA PHE A 196 -8.92 17.97 -16.75
C PHE A 196 -8.26 18.84 -15.66
N THR A 197 -7.70 19.99 -16.02
CA THR A 197 -6.58 20.58 -15.28
C THR A 197 -6.43 22.06 -15.56
N GLY A 198 -5.75 22.74 -14.64
CA GLY A 198 -5.62 24.19 -14.61
C GLY A 198 -6.65 24.80 -13.67
N ILE A 199 -6.44 26.08 -13.34
CA ILE A 199 -7.42 26.83 -12.56
C ILE A 199 -8.71 26.98 -13.38
N PRO A 200 -9.89 26.73 -12.78
CA PRO A 200 -11.17 26.83 -13.46
C PRO A 200 -11.31 28.20 -14.16
N PRO A 201 -11.68 28.25 -15.46
CA PRO A 201 -11.73 29.52 -16.19
C PRO A 201 -12.65 30.57 -15.56
N ARG A 202 -13.74 30.13 -14.93
CA ARG A 202 -14.66 31.00 -14.17
C ARG A 202 -14.01 31.72 -12.99
N ARG A 203 -12.85 31.27 -12.51
CA ARG A 203 -12.11 31.99 -11.45
C ARG A 203 -11.32 33.17 -12.00
N PHE A 204 -11.02 33.18 -13.30
CA PHE A 204 -10.36 34.31 -13.95
C PHE A 204 -11.30 35.48 -14.21
N THR A 205 -12.62 35.26 -14.24
CA THR A 205 -13.63 36.30 -14.38
C THR A 205 -13.92 37.02 -13.06
N LEU A 206 -13.49 36.47 -11.92
CA LEU A 206 -13.59 37.14 -10.63
C LEU A 206 -12.60 38.32 -10.58
N PRO A 207 -12.98 39.46 -9.98
CA PRO A 207 -12.14 40.64 -9.83
C PRO A 207 -11.08 40.45 -8.72
N VAL A 208 -10.38 39.32 -8.74
CA VAL A 208 -9.37 38.94 -7.74
C VAL A 208 -7.99 39.00 -8.40
N LYS A 209 -7.00 39.57 -7.69
CA LYS A 209 -5.61 39.57 -8.17
C LYS A 209 -5.10 38.14 -8.30
N THR A 210 -4.30 37.86 -9.33
CA THR A 210 -3.76 36.51 -9.57
C THR A 210 -3.00 35.95 -8.37
N GLY A 211 -2.29 36.81 -7.63
CA GLY A 211 -1.63 36.43 -6.37
C GLY A 211 -2.58 35.77 -5.38
N TRP A 212 -3.77 36.34 -5.16
CA TRP A 212 -4.77 35.78 -4.25
C TRP A 212 -5.41 34.48 -4.74
N LEU A 213 -5.59 34.33 -6.06
CA LEU A 213 -6.09 33.09 -6.65
C LEU A 213 -5.14 31.90 -6.41
N VAL A 214 -3.85 32.17 -6.25
CA VAL A 214 -2.79 31.17 -6.02
C VAL A 214 -2.50 31.00 -4.52
N ALA A 215 -2.33 32.12 -3.81
CA ALA A 215 -1.95 32.13 -2.40
C ALA A 215 -2.98 31.43 -1.50
N TRP A 216 -4.28 31.61 -1.73
CA TRP A 216 -5.30 30.98 -0.88
C TRP A 216 -5.30 29.44 -0.98
N PRO A 217 -5.38 28.82 -2.18
CA PRO A 217 -5.27 27.37 -2.29
C PRO A 217 -3.94 26.80 -1.80
N VAL A 218 -2.83 27.51 -1.99
CA VAL A 218 -1.51 27.12 -1.47
C VAL A 218 -1.52 27.13 0.06
N ALA A 219 -1.92 28.24 0.69
CA ALA A 219 -1.91 28.40 2.14
C ALA A 219 -2.85 27.39 2.83
N LEU A 220 -4.07 27.22 2.32
CA LEU A 220 -5.04 26.26 2.85
C LEU A 220 -4.57 24.81 2.64
N GLY A 221 -3.99 24.51 1.49
CA GLY A 221 -3.42 23.21 1.20
C GLY A 221 -2.25 22.86 2.12
N CYS A 222 -1.30 23.78 2.29
CA CYS A 222 -0.16 23.62 3.20
C CYS A 222 -0.62 23.47 4.65
N SER A 223 -1.59 24.29 5.08
CA SER A 223 -2.15 24.18 6.44
C SER A 223 -2.83 22.83 6.64
N THR A 224 -3.63 22.37 5.67
CA THR A 224 -4.35 21.09 5.75
C THR A 224 -3.40 19.90 5.77
N ILE A 225 -2.37 19.89 4.91
CA ILE A 225 -1.41 18.78 4.88
C ILE A 225 -0.57 18.71 6.14
N LEU A 226 -0.22 19.87 6.74
CA LEU A 226 0.50 19.92 8.02
C LEU A 226 -0.38 19.46 9.18
N VAL A 227 -1.62 19.94 9.29
CA VAL A 227 -2.56 19.48 10.33
C VAL A 227 -2.78 17.98 10.23
N LEU A 228 -2.97 17.46 9.01
CA LEU A 228 -3.13 16.04 8.77
C LEU A 228 -1.85 15.28 9.17
N TYR A 229 -0.68 15.74 8.74
CA TYR A 229 0.61 15.16 9.09
C TYR A 229 0.82 15.10 10.61
N PHE A 230 0.62 16.20 11.32
CA PHE A 230 0.75 16.21 12.78
C PHE A 230 -0.32 15.36 13.46
N GLY A 231 -1.53 15.26 12.89
CA GLY A 231 -2.53 14.29 13.31
C GLY A 231 -1.99 12.85 13.25
N TRP A 232 -1.39 12.46 12.13
CA TRP A 232 -0.75 11.15 11.99
C TRP A 232 0.46 10.99 12.93
N SER A 233 1.36 11.97 12.97
CA SER A 233 2.62 11.86 13.72
C SER A 233 2.43 11.91 15.24
N ARG A 234 1.35 12.53 15.73
CA ARG A 234 1.06 12.63 17.17
C ARG A 234 0.01 11.65 17.68
N LEU A 235 -1.01 11.32 16.88
CA LEU A 235 -2.10 10.45 17.34
C LEU A 235 -1.91 8.99 16.90
N VAL A 236 -1.30 8.78 15.73
CA VAL A 236 -1.30 7.46 15.08
C VAL A 236 0.03 6.73 15.21
N LEU A 237 1.15 7.40 14.92
CA LEU A 237 2.49 6.79 14.89
C LEU A 237 3.12 6.52 16.27
N PRO A 238 3.00 7.38 17.30
CA PRO A 238 3.75 7.20 18.55
C PRO A 238 3.46 5.89 19.31
N PRO A 239 2.20 5.38 19.37
CA PRO A 239 1.92 4.09 19.98
C PRO A 239 2.54 2.89 19.25
N ARG A 240 3.03 3.10 18.03
CA ARG A 240 3.43 2.03 17.11
C ARG A 240 4.90 2.04 16.77
N LEU A 241 5.56 3.18 16.74
CA LEU A 241 7.00 3.23 16.52
C LEU A 241 7.74 2.71 17.75
N PRO A 242 8.90 2.04 17.58
CA PRO A 242 9.79 1.74 18.70
C PRO A 242 10.15 3.03 19.44
N ALA A 243 10.30 2.98 20.77
CA ALA A 243 10.59 4.17 21.59
C ALA A 243 11.85 4.95 21.15
N ALA A 244 12.79 4.27 20.50
CA ALA A 244 14.01 4.86 19.96
C ALA A 244 13.80 5.63 18.64
N VAL A 245 12.73 5.35 17.89
CA VAL A 245 12.49 5.94 16.56
C VAL A 245 11.61 7.17 16.70
N LYS A 246 12.22 8.35 16.59
CA LYS A 246 11.52 9.63 16.50
C LYS A 246 11.19 9.95 15.05
N VAL A 247 9.97 10.40 14.79
CA VAL A 247 9.58 10.92 13.47
C VAL A 247 10.31 12.26 13.26
N PRO A 248 10.98 12.49 12.13
CA PRO A 248 11.65 13.74 11.84
C PRO A 248 10.62 14.81 11.41
N ASP A 249 9.93 15.40 12.41
CA ASP A 249 8.81 16.32 12.21
C ASP A 249 9.16 17.48 11.26
N LEU A 250 10.32 18.13 11.45
CA LEU A 250 10.75 19.25 10.59
C LEU A 250 10.96 18.84 9.13
N TYR A 251 11.48 17.63 8.91
CA TYR A 251 11.74 17.10 7.57
C TYR A 251 10.43 16.95 6.78
N PHE A 252 9.44 16.26 7.36
CA PHE A 252 8.15 16.05 6.70
C PHE A 252 7.30 17.32 6.64
N ALA A 253 7.38 18.19 7.67
CA ALA A 253 6.72 19.49 7.67
C ALA A 253 7.25 20.40 6.55
N ALA A 254 8.47 20.21 6.07
CA ALA A 254 9.01 20.92 4.91
C ALA A 254 8.72 20.17 3.58
N LEU A 255 8.94 18.85 3.53
CA LEU A 255 8.77 18.02 2.33
C LEU A 255 7.33 18.03 1.80
N LEU A 256 6.34 17.83 2.68
CA LEU A 256 4.94 17.66 2.27
C LEU A 256 4.34 18.95 1.65
N PRO A 257 4.48 20.15 2.26
CA PRO A 257 4.08 21.39 1.62
C PRO A 257 4.84 21.66 0.33
N ALA A 258 6.16 21.42 0.28
CA ALA A 258 6.95 21.61 -0.93
C ALA A 258 6.42 20.74 -2.09
N GLY A 259 6.20 19.45 -1.82
CA GLY A 259 5.61 18.52 -2.79
C GLY A 259 4.22 18.96 -3.27
N LEU A 260 3.36 19.44 -2.36
CA LEU A 260 2.03 19.93 -2.70
C LEU A 260 2.09 21.18 -3.60
N VAL A 261 2.96 22.14 -3.29
CA VAL A 261 3.08 23.38 -4.07
C VAL A 261 3.71 23.13 -5.43
N VAL A 262 4.71 22.24 -5.53
CA VAL A 262 5.24 21.80 -6.83
C VAL A 262 4.14 21.09 -7.63
N PHE A 263 3.36 20.21 -7.00
CA PHE A 263 2.22 19.58 -7.65
C PHE A 263 1.21 20.62 -8.19
N GLN A 264 0.85 21.62 -7.40
CA GLN A 264 -0.02 22.72 -7.82
C GLN A 264 0.59 23.51 -8.99
N ALA A 265 1.90 23.82 -8.94
CA ALA A 265 2.61 24.49 -10.02
C ALA A 265 2.55 23.70 -11.33
N LEU A 266 2.74 22.38 -11.28
CA LEU A 266 2.61 21.52 -12.45
C LEU A 266 1.16 21.46 -12.97
N VAL A 267 0.18 21.34 -12.06
CA VAL A 267 -1.24 21.28 -12.43
C VAL A 267 -1.71 22.58 -13.08
N TRP A 268 -1.25 23.73 -12.59
CA TRP A 268 -1.68 25.04 -13.06
C TRP A 268 -0.83 25.59 -14.21
N GLY A 269 0.49 25.47 -14.11
CA GLY A 269 1.43 26.02 -15.09
C GLY A 269 1.51 25.21 -16.38
N LEU A 270 1.33 23.90 -16.32
CA LEU A 270 1.37 23.01 -17.50
C LEU A 270 -0.04 22.67 -18.00
N ALA A 271 -1.04 23.52 -17.78
CA ALA A 271 -2.41 23.33 -18.27
C ALA A 271 -2.43 23.06 -19.79
N SER A 272 -1.64 23.83 -20.53
CA SER A 272 -1.48 23.76 -21.98
C SER A 272 -0.66 22.56 -22.51
N PHE A 273 0.06 21.85 -21.63
CA PHE A 273 0.95 20.71 -21.95
C PHE A 273 0.53 19.44 -21.19
N PRO A 274 -0.65 18.88 -21.47
CA PRO A 274 -1.26 17.84 -20.65
C PRO A 274 -0.42 16.56 -20.53
N LYS A 275 0.30 16.18 -21.58
CA LYS A 275 1.20 15.02 -21.58
C LYS A 275 2.41 15.28 -20.68
N THR A 276 3.18 16.34 -20.96
CA THR A 276 4.32 16.75 -20.13
C THR A 276 3.94 16.88 -18.67
N ARG A 277 2.78 17.45 -18.38
CA ARG A 277 2.26 17.56 -17.02
C ARG A 277 2.07 16.20 -16.35
N ILE A 278 1.38 15.25 -16.99
CA ILE A 278 1.16 13.91 -16.42
C ILE A 278 2.50 13.23 -16.16
N CYS A 279 3.45 13.35 -17.09
CA CYS A 279 4.82 12.87 -16.97
C CYS A 279 5.50 13.42 -15.71
N VAL A 280 5.57 14.75 -15.58
CA VAL A 280 6.26 15.40 -14.45
C VAL A 280 5.52 15.21 -13.12
N ILE A 281 4.18 15.17 -13.11
CA ILE A 281 3.42 14.83 -11.89
C ILE A 281 3.71 13.40 -11.45
N THR A 282 3.82 12.46 -12.39
CA THR A 282 4.14 11.07 -12.04
C THR A 282 5.56 10.98 -11.51
N ALA A 283 6.53 11.64 -12.17
CA ALA A 283 7.90 11.73 -11.68
C ALA A 283 7.97 12.37 -10.28
N LEU A 284 7.18 13.41 -10.02
CA LEU A 284 7.07 14.03 -8.68
C LEU A 284 6.55 13.02 -7.64
N ILE A 285 5.43 12.34 -7.91
CA ILE A 285 4.85 11.37 -6.97
C ILE A 285 5.84 10.24 -6.69
N LEU A 286 6.48 9.71 -7.75
CA LEU A 286 7.47 8.64 -7.62
C LEU A 286 8.75 9.09 -6.92
N GLY A 287 9.16 10.35 -7.07
CA GLY A 287 10.30 10.93 -6.34
C GLY A 287 9.98 11.25 -4.87
N LEU A 288 8.73 11.59 -4.55
CA LEU A 288 8.31 11.83 -3.16
C LEU A 288 8.33 10.57 -2.30
N ILE A 289 8.13 9.38 -2.88
CA ILE A 289 8.16 8.09 -2.16
C ILE A 289 9.54 7.80 -1.53
N PRO A 290 10.66 7.74 -2.30
CA PRO A 290 11.99 7.52 -1.74
C PRO A 290 12.39 8.64 -0.78
N LEU A 291 12.06 9.90 -1.10
CA LEU A 291 12.32 11.02 -0.18
C LEU A 291 11.58 10.85 1.16
N ALA A 292 10.35 10.34 1.14
CA ALA A 292 9.60 10.06 2.36
C ALA A 292 10.15 8.85 3.13
N ALA A 293 10.76 7.86 2.44
CA ALA A 293 11.38 6.69 3.06
C ALA A 293 12.77 6.98 3.64
N LEU A 294 13.48 7.95 3.06
CA LEU A 294 14.88 8.28 3.36
C LEU A 294 15.19 8.42 4.87
N PRO A 295 14.38 9.08 5.71
CA PRO A 295 14.71 9.22 7.12
C PRO A 295 14.56 7.94 7.96
N PHE A 296 13.94 6.90 7.40
CA PHE A 296 13.66 5.63 8.09
C PHE A 296 14.65 4.53 7.73
N VAL A 297 15.57 4.80 6.81
CA VAL A 297 16.56 3.82 6.39
C VAL A 297 17.59 3.64 7.51
N THR A 298 17.93 2.38 7.82
CA THR A 298 18.52 2.00 9.11
C THR A 298 19.89 2.62 9.35
N PRO A 299 20.17 3.04 10.59
CA PRO A 299 21.30 3.88 10.98
C PRO A 299 22.64 3.14 11.12
N THR A 300 22.83 1.99 10.46
CA THR A 300 23.92 1.08 10.85
C THR A 300 25.31 1.66 10.59
N GLU A 301 25.55 2.54 9.59
CA GLU A 301 26.90 3.14 9.41
C GLU A 301 26.97 4.58 8.85
N GLU A 302 25.90 5.15 8.26
CA GLU A 302 25.99 6.48 7.61
C GLU A 302 25.79 7.66 8.57
N THR A 303 26.82 7.95 9.37
CA THR A 303 26.90 9.18 10.17
C THR A 303 26.85 10.45 9.30
N THR A 304 27.41 10.41 8.09
CA THR A 304 27.48 11.55 7.16
C THR A 304 26.11 12.03 6.69
N PHE A 305 25.23 11.13 6.23
CA PHE A 305 23.92 11.53 5.73
C PHE A 305 23.08 12.19 6.82
N ARG A 306 23.04 11.57 8.01
CA ARG A 306 22.28 12.07 9.16
C ARG A 306 22.82 13.40 9.69
N ASN A 307 24.14 13.55 9.77
CA ASN A 307 24.74 14.73 10.41
C ASN A 307 24.88 15.92 9.45
N VAL A 308 25.06 15.68 8.14
CA VAL A 308 25.31 16.75 7.16
C VAL A 308 24.10 17.01 6.26
N ILE A 309 23.55 15.97 5.64
CA ILE A 309 22.53 16.15 4.59
C ILE A 309 21.15 16.37 5.21
N GLN A 310 20.77 15.55 6.19
CA GLN A 310 19.45 15.64 6.83
C GLN A 310 19.10 17.04 7.38
N PRO A 311 19.99 17.79 8.06
CA PRO A 311 19.66 19.14 8.53
C PRO A 311 19.56 20.19 7.40
N LEU A 312 20.20 19.96 6.24
CA LEU A 312 20.13 20.86 5.09
C LEU A 312 18.84 20.67 4.27
N LEU A 313 18.28 19.45 4.26
CA LEU A 313 17.11 19.11 3.44
C LEU A 313 15.86 19.98 3.71
N PRO A 314 15.50 20.35 4.94
CA PRO A 314 14.40 21.31 5.18
C PRO A 314 14.61 22.66 4.47
N GLY A 315 15.85 23.16 4.44
CA GLY A 315 16.20 24.38 3.71
C GLY A 315 16.03 24.22 2.20
N VAL A 316 16.46 23.08 1.65
CA VAL A 316 16.24 22.73 0.24
C VAL A 316 14.75 22.67 -0.08
N PHE A 317 13.94 22.02 0.77
CA PHE A 317 12.49 21.94 0.57
C PHE A 317 11.81 23.31 0.68
N ALA A 318 12.26 24.19 1.57
CA ALA A 318 11.78 25.57 1.63
C ALA A 318 12.09 26.33 0.32
N ALA A 319 13.29 26.17 -0.23
CA ALA A 319 13.65 26.74 -1.53
C ALA A 319 12.79 26.16 -2.67
N VAL A 320 12.57 24.84 -2.69
CA VAL A 320 11.68 24.16 -3.65
C VAL A 320 10.23 24.65 -3.50
N TRP A 321 9.76 24.89 -2.28
CA TRP A 321 8.44 25.45 -2.01
C TRP A 321 8.30 26.86 -2.59
N LEU A 322 9.29 27.74 -2.39
CA LEU A 322 9.32 29.09 -2.94
C LEU A 322 9.35 29.07 -4.48
N ALA A 323 10.21 28.23 -5.06
CA ALA A 323 10.30 28.06 -6.51
C ALA A 323 8.98 27.51 -7.09
N GLY A 324 8.37 26.52 -6.42
CA GLY A 324 7.06 25.99 -6.78
C GLY A 324 5.97 27.06 -6.71
N PHE A 325 5.94 27.89 -5.68
CA PHE A 325 4.98 28.97 -5.54
C PHE A 325 5.14 30.01 -6.67
N ALA A 326 6.37 30.41 -6.97
CA ALA A 326 6.67 31.32 -8.07
C ALA A 326 6.23 30.72 -9.42
N ALA A 327 6.54 29.44 -9.68
CA ALA A 327 6.15 28.74 -10.89
C ALA A 327 4.62 28.61 -11.02
N ALA A 328 3.93 28.30 -9.91
CA ALA A 328 2.47 28.27 -9.84
C ALA A 328 1.87 29.65 -10.18
N TRP A 329 2.42 30.72 -9.59
CA TRP A 329 1.97 32.09 -9.85
C TRP A 329 2.20 32.52 -11.30
N LEU A 330 3.39 32.28 -11.85
CA LEU A 330 3.73 32.56 -13.24
C LEU A 330 2.82 31.78 -14.21
N GLY A 331 2.63 30.48 -13.94
CA GLY A 331 1.77 29.62 -14.73
C GLY A 331 0.32 30.12 -14.77
N VAL A 332 -0.24 30.49 -13.63
CA VAL A 332 -1.60 31.04 -13.54
C VAL A 332 -1.69 32.42 -14.18
N ARG A 333 -0.68 33.27 -14.02
CA ARG A 333 -0.62 34.59 -14.67
C ARG A 333 -0.60 34.45 -16.18
N GLN A 334 0.18 33.52 -16.71
CA GLN A 334 0.25 33.23 -18.14
C GLN A 334 -1.07 32.67 -18.66
N GLU A 335 -1.68 31.72 -17.94
CA GLU A 335 -3.01 31.18 -18.29
C GLU A 335 -4.11 32.25 -18.26
N ARG A 336 -4.05 33.21 -17.33
CA ARG A 336 -4.98 34.36 -17.30
C ARG A 336 -4.82 35.28 -18.51
N ARG A 337 -3.61 35.38 -19.06
CA ARG A 337 -3.27 36.21 -20.25
C ARG A 337 -3.56 35.52 -21.60
N GLY A 338 -4.29 34.42 -21.60
CA GLY A 338 -4.60 33.67 -22.83
C GLY A 338 -3.75 32.41 -23.03
N GLY A 339 -3.00 31.99 -22.01
CA GLY A 339 -2.25 30.73 -22.02
C GLY A 339 -0.90 30.81 -22.72
N TRP A 340 -0.34 29.63 -22.98
CA TRP A 340 0.97 29.46 -23.62
C TRP A 340 0.90 29.56 -25.16
N GLY A 341 -0.04 30.35 -25.69
CA GLY A 341 -0.33 30.45 -27.12
C GLY A 341 0.91 30.75 -27.98
N GLY A 342 1.71 31.76 -27.58
CA GLY A 342 2.95 32.12 -28.28
C GLY A 342 4.13 31.17 -28.06
N ALA A 343 4.11 30.35 -26.99
CA ALA A 343 5.19 29.40 -26.70
C ALA A 343 5.03 28.07 -27.47
N ARG A 344 3.86 27.81 -28.06
CA ARG A 344 3.65 26.63 -28.93
C ARG A 344 4.48 26.67 -30.21
N ASP A 345 4.87 27.87 -30.64
CA ASP A 345 5.73 28.09 -31.81
C ASP A 345 7.23 27.99 -31.50
N VAL A 346 7.63 27.78 -30.24
CA VAL A 346 9.06 27.57 -29.90
C VAL A 346 9.47 26.11 -30.21
N GLY A 347 9.42 25.77 -31.50
CA GLY A 347 10.64 25.71 -32.31
C GLY A 347 11.27 24.33 -32.53
N ALA A 348 11.87 23.71 -31.51
CA ALA A 348 12.81 22.61 -31.77
C ALA A 348 12.20 21.22 -31.60
N LEU A 349 11.55 20.95 -30.47
CA LEU A 349 11.03 19.61 -30.16
C LEU A 349 9.79 19.26 -30.98
N ALA A 350 8.94 20.25 -31.30
CA ALA A 350 7.77 20.06 -32.15
C ALA A 350 8.17 19.75 -33.60
N VAL A 351 9.24 20.38 -34.08
CA VAL A 351 9.82 20.12 -35.41
C VAL A 351 10.49 18.75 -35.43
N LEU A 352 11.37 18.45 -34.47
CA LEU A 352 12.01 17.12 -34.34
C LEU A 352 10.97 15.99 -34.25
N THR A 353 9.91 16.17 -33.45
CA THR A 353 8.83 15.17 -33.34
C THR A 353 7.90 15.11 -34.54
N ARG A 354 7.93 16.11 -35.43
CA ARG A 354 7.23 16.11 -36.71
C ARG A 354 8.07 15.40 -37.78
N GLU A 355 9.39 15.58 -37.76
CA GLU A 355 10.33 14.92 -38.67
C GLU A 355 10.52 13.44 -38.35
N LEU A 356 10.55 13.07 -37.07
CA LEU A 356 10.55 11.68 -36.62
C LEU A 356 9.18 10.97 -36.80
N ARG A 357 8.24 11.55 -37.56
CA ARG A 357 6.98 10.86 -37.90
C ARG A 357 7.23 9.94 -39.09
N PRO A 358 7.19 8.62 -38.92
CA PRO A 358 7.14 7.73 -40.08
C PRO A 358 5.94 8.12 -40.94
N ARG A 359 6.16 8.22 -42.26
CA ARG A 359 5.09 8.42 -43.23
C ARG A 359 4.11 7.24 -43.09
N PRO A 360 2.80 7.50 -42.98
CA PRO A 360 1.85 6.41 -42.88
C PRO A 360 1.92 5.60 -44.19
N LEU A 361 2.31 4.33 -44.07
CA LEU A 361 2.02 3.34 -45.11
C LEU A 361 0.50 3.15 -45.16
N GLU A 362 -0.02 2.72 -46.31
CA GLU A 362 -1.43 2.40 -46.45
C GLU A 362 -1.85 1.34 -45.41
N PHE A 363 -2.93 1.60 -44.68
CA PHE A 363 -3.37 0.69 -43.62
C PHE A 363 -4.20 -0.45 -44.21
N GLY A 364 -3.72 -1.69 -44.10
CA GLY A 364 -4.46 -2.87 -44.58
C GLY A 364 -5.76 -3.18 -43.85
N SER A 365 -6.06 -2.53 -42.71
CA SER A 365 -7.36 -2.65 -42.05
C SER A 365 -7.68 -1.49 -41.10
N ALA A 366 -8.97 -1.33 -40.77
CA ALA A 366 -9.44 -0.35 -39.78
C ALA A 366 -8.81 -0.54 -38.39
N LEU A 367 -8.51 -1.79 -38.02
CA LEU A 367 -7.83 -2.10 -36.77
C LEU A 367 -6.40 -1.55 -36.74
N HIS A 368 -5.63 -1.73 -37.82
CA HIS A 368 -4.27 -1.21 -37.93
C HIS A 368 -4.25 0.32 -37.90
N ALA A 369 -5.17 0.96 -38.63
CA ALA A 369 -5.31 2.41 -38.62
C ALA A 369 -5.62 2.93 -37.21
N GLN A 370 -6.56 2.29 -36.51
CA GLN A 370 -6.91 2.70 -35.14
C GLN A 370 -5.79 2.41 -34.15
N PHE A 371 -5.13 1.24 -34.22
CA PHE A 371 -3.97 0.91 -33.40
C PHE A 371 -2.87 1.96 -33.57
N TRP A 372 -2.53 2.33 -34.80
CA TRP A 372 -1.52 3.36 -35.07
C TRP A 372 -1.89 4.72 -34.45
N ILE A 373 -3.18 5.09 -34.47
CA ILE A 373 -3.67 6.30 -33.82
C ILE A 373 -3.51 6.22 -32.29
N GLU A 374 -3.92 5.11 -31.68
CA GLU A 374 -3.80 4.91 -30.24
C GLU A 374 -2.34 4.88 -29.81
N TRP A 375 -1.49 4.17 -30.55
CA TRP A 375 -0.04 4.11 -30.34
C TRP A 375 0.59 5.50 -30.38
N ARG A 376 0.37 6.28 -31.44
CA ARG A 376 0.93 7.62 -31.59
C ARG A 376 0.47 8.55 -30.47
N ARG A 377 -0.77 8.40 -29.99
CA ARG A 377 -1.34 9.25 -28.93
C ARG A 377 -0.81 8.85 -27.56
N ASN A 378 -0.75 7.57 -27.26
CA ASN A 378 -0.68 7.08 -25.88
C ASN A 378 0.63 6.37 -25.54
N ALA A 379 1.38 5.84 -26.51
CA ALA A 379 2.58 5.05 -26.23
C ALA A 379 3.83 5.88 -25.90
N ARG A 380 3.99 7.03 -26.56
CA ARG A 380 5.23 7.84 -26.46
C ARG A 380 5.55 8.29 -25.04
N LEU A 381 4.53 8.70 -24.29
CA LEU A 381 4.71 9.24 -22.95
C LEU A 381 5.12 8.15 -21.94
N PRO A 382 4.39 7.03 -21.80
CA PRO A 382 4.81 5.91 -20.97
C PRO A 382 6.21 5.40 -21.35
N LEU A 383 6.50 5.23 -22.65
CA LEU A 383 7.82 4.75 -23.09
C LEU A 383 8.94 5.71 -22.72
N GLY A 384 8.79 7.01 -22.98
CA GLY A 384 9.81 8.00 -22.61
C GLY A 384 10.06 8.06 -21.10
N LEU A 385 9.02 7.82 -20.30
CA LEU A 385 9.12 7.75 -18.84
C LEU A 385 9.80 6.48 -18.35
N TRP A 386 9.48 5.33 -18.96
CA TRP A 386 10.20 4.07 -18.72
C TRP A 386 11.68 4.24 -19.03
N THR A 387 12.01 4.82 -20.18
CA THR A 387 13.41 5.10 -20.55
C THR A 387 14.08 6.03 -19.55
N LEU A 388 13.43 7.13 -19.14
CA LEU A 388 13.98 8.04 -18.14
C LEU A 388 14.22 7.34 -16.80
N MET A 389 13.27 6.53 -16.34
CA MET A 389 13.38 5.81 -15.08
C MET A 389 14.55 4.83 -15.11
N VAL A 390 14.74 4.11 -16.21
CA VAL A 390 15.90 3.22 -16.40
C VAL A 390 17.19 4.00 -16.42
N VAL A 391 17.25 5.13 -17.13
CA VAL A 391 18.44 6.00 -17.10
C VAL A 391 18.77 6.45 -15.67
N VAL A 392 17.76 6.80 -14.87
CA VAL A 392 17.98 7.18 -13.46
C VAL A 392 18.48 6.00 -12.63
N VAL A 393 17.87 4.81 -12.74
CA VAL A 393 18.31 3.61 -12.02
C VAL A 393 19.75 3.26 -12.41
N LEU A 394 20.05 3.23 -13.70
CA LEU A 394 21.41 2.97 -14.20
C LEU A 394 22.41 4.02 -13.74
N ALA A 395 22.05 5.31 -13.74
CA ALA A 395 22.92 6.36 -13.24
C ALA A 395 23.22 6.19 -11.75
N VAL A 396 22.21 5.77 -10.97
CA VAL A 396 22.38 5.47 -9.53
C VAL A 396 23.27 4.25 -9.34
N ASP A 397 23.09 3.19 -10.12
CA ASP A 397 23.96 2.00 -10.07
C ASP A 397 25.40 2.34 -10.47
N VAL A 398 25.61 3.20 -11.47
CA VAL A 398 26.95 3.71 -11.83
C VAL A 398 27.56 4.51 -10.67
N CYS A 399 26.79 5.37 -10.01
CA CYS A 399 27.27 6.09 -8.83
C CYS A 399 27.61 5.15 -7.66
N ARG A 400 26.83 4.08 -7.48
CA ARG A 400 27.12 3.01 -6.51
C ARG A 400 28.41 2.28 -6.84
N VAL A 401 28.63 1.90 -8.09
CA VAL A 401 29.88 1.23 -8.49
C VAL A 401 31.08 2.15 -8.24
N ALA A 402 30.92 3.46 -8.46
CA ALA A 402 31.98 4.44 -8.22
C ALA A 402 32.28 4.67 -6.72
N ASP A 403 31.25 4.65 -5.85
CA ASP A 403 31.39 4.82 -4.41
C ASP A 403 30.33 3.99 -3.65
N PRO A 404 30.60 2.69 -3.40
CA PRO A 404 29.63 1.78 -2.80
C PRO A 404 29.22 2.21 -1.39
N GLN A 405 30.13 2.84 -0.65
CA GLN A 405 29.89 3.26 0.73
C GLN A 405 28.87 4.40 0.80
N ARG A 406 28.92 5.37 -0.13
CA ARG A 406 27.99 6.52 -0.13
C ARG A 406 26.67 6.26 -0.83
N PHE A 407 26.65 5.36 -1.82
CA PHE A 407 25.48 5.19 -2.68
C PHE A 407 24.82 3.81 -2.57
N GLY A 408 25.39 2.85 -1.82
CA GLY A 408 24.80 1.52 -1.65
C GLY A 408 23.36 1.58 -1.17
N THR A 409 23.12 2.29 -0.07
CA THR A 409 21.78 2.47 0.51
C THR A 409 20.84 3.23 -0.42
N PHE A 410 21.32 4.27 -1.10
CA PHE A 410 20.52 5.04 -2.05
C PHE A 410 20.11 4.20 -3.25
N ALA A 411 21.01 3.35 -3.76
CA ALA A 411 20.73 2.42 -4.85
C ALA A 411 19.67 1.38 -4.46
N ASP A 412 19.70 0.86 -3.24
CA ASP A 412 18.69 -0.09 -2.77
C ASP A 412 17.31 0.55 -2.61
N ILE A 413 17.25 1.79 -2.12
CA ILE A 413 16.01 2.57 -2.06
C ILE A 413 15.52 2.88 -3.48
N ALA A 414 16.40 3.32 -4.37
CA ALA A 414 16.06 3.69 -5.75
C ALA A 414 15.52 2.48 -6.51
N LEU A 415 16.16 1.31 -6.37
CA LEU A 415 15.72 0.05 -6.95
C LEU A 415 14.36 -0.36 -6.39
N SER A 416 14.21 -0.37 -5.05
CA SER A 416 12.93 -0.68 -4.40
C SER A 416 11.82 0.26 -4.86
N CYS A 417 12.11 1.56 -4.99
CA CYS A 417 11.17 2.54 -5.49
C CYS A 417 10.88 2.36 -6.98
N GLY A 418 11.85 1.94 -7.80
CA GLY A 418 11.65 1.60 -9.20
C GLY A 418 10.73 0.39 -9.39
N ILE A 419 10.92 -0.64 -8.57
CA ILE A 419 10.05 -1.83 -8.52
C ILE A 419 8.64 -1.42 -8.09
N LEU A 420 8.52 -0.63 -7.02
CA LEU A 420 7.23 -0.11 -6.56
C LEU A 420 6.59 0.88 -7.55
N ALA A 421 7.37 1.58 -8.37
CA ALA A 421 6.88 2.48 -9.40
C ALA A 421 6.23 1.72 -10.56
N ALA A 422 6.64 0.47 -10.83
CA ALA A 422 6.11 -0.32 -11.92
C ALA A 422 4.57 -0.46 -11.91
N PRO A 423 3.90 -0.87 -10.81
CA PRO A 423 2.44 -0.92 -10.77
C PRO A 423 1.79 0.46 -10.94
N PHE A 424 2.38 1.54 -10.42
CA PHE A 424 1.89 2.90 -10.64
C PHE A 424 1.99 3.32 -12.12
N TRP A 425 3.07 2.95 -12.79
CA TRP A 425 3.24 3.19 -14.22
C TRP A 425 2.25 2.41 -15.06
N VAL A 426 1.99 1.16 -14.69
CA VAL A 426 1.03 0.33 -15.40
C VAL A 426 -0.40 0.84 -15.19
N LEU A 427 -0.72 1.34 -14.00
CA LEU A 427 -1.95 2.08 -13.72
C LEU A 427 -2.06 3.33 -14.62
N LEU A 428 -0.99 4.11 -14.72
CA LEU A 428 -0.95 5.32 -15.56
C LEU A 428 -1.03 4.99 -17.05
N THR A 429 -0.41 3.89 -17.47
CA THR A 429 -0.48 3.36 -18.83
C THR A 429 -1.92 2.95 -19.14
N GLY A 430 -2.59 2.23 -18.23
CA GLY A 430 -4.01 1.90 -18.33
C GLY A 430 -4.91 3.12 -18.47
N LEU A 431 -4.63 4.17 -17.68
CA LEU A 431 -5.29 5.47 -17.80
C LEU A 431 -5.08 6.11 -19.17
N ASN A 432 -3.83 6.14 -19.65
CA ASN A 432 -3.47 6.70 -20.94
C ASN A 432 -3.97 5.85 -22.14
N LEU A 433 -4.27 4.58 -21.95
CA LEU A 433 -4.84 3.73 -23.00
C LEU A 433 -6.33 3.96 -23.18
N ALA A 434 -7.04 4.03 -22.06
CA ALA A 434 -8.45 4.34 -22.08
C ALA A 434 -8.72 5.77 -22.57
N ARG A 435 -7.76 6.68 -22.37
CA ARG A 435 -7.92 8.10 -22.65
C ARG A 435 -6.69 8.66 -23.34
N ASP A 436 -6.88 9.49 -24.38
CA ASP A 436 -5.79 10.36 -24.81
C ASP A 436 -5.38 11.27 -23.64
N ALA A 437 -4.16 11.07 -23.14
CA ALA A 437 -3.56 11.84 -22.05
C ALA A 437 -3.63 13.35 -22.31
N GLY A 438 -3.66 13.75 -23.59
CA GLY A 438 -3.84 15.13 -24.03
C GLY A 438 -5.27 15.57 -24.32
N SER A 439 -6.23 14.64 -24.37
CA SER A 439 -7.63 14.99 -24.64
C SER A 439 -8.21 15.83 -23.52
N LYS A 440 -8.90 16.89 -23.93
CA LYS A 440 -9.53 17.87 -23.05
C LYS A 440 -10.80 17.34 -22.36
N ARG A 441 -11.24 16.13 -22.71
CA ARG A 441 -12.41 15.44 -22.13
C ARG A 441 -12.03 14.00 -21.78
N LEU A 442 -12.64 13.45 -20.71
CA LEU A 442 -12.67 12.00 -20.51
C LEU A 442 -13.67 11.29 -21.41
N ALA A 443 -14.68 12.03 -21.89
CA ALA A 443 -15.49 11.57 -23.00
C ALA A 443 -14.58 11.34 -24.22
N LEU A 444 -14.94 10.35 -25.02
CA LEU A 444 -14.34 10.21 -26.35
C LEU A 444 -14.41 11.56 -27.06
N SER A 445 -13.36 11.91 -27.80
CA SER A 445 -13.43 13.12 -28.62
C SER A 445 -14.63 12.98 -29.57
N SER A 446 -15.36 14.07 -29.86
CA SER A 446 -16.54 14.00 -30.75
C SER A 446 -16.20 13.28 -32.06
N PHE A 447 -15.01 13.55 -32.59
CA PHE A 447 -14.48 12.85 -33.77
C PHE A 447 -14.29 11.33 -33.56
N THR A 448 -13.77 10.89 -32.41
CA THR A 448 -13.67 9.45 -32.09
C THR A 448 -15.04 8.82 -31.86
N ALA A 449 -15.99 9.57 -31.27
CA ALA A 449 -17.33 9.08 -31.01
C ALA A 449 -18.16 8.92 -32.29
N THR A 450 -18.03 9.83 -33.26
CA THR A 450 -18.79 9.81 -34.52
C THR A 450 -18.16 8.98 -35.63
N ARG A 451 -16.88 8.59 -35.51
CA ARG A 451 -16.20 7.77 -36.51
C ARG A 451 -16.96 6.46 -36.80
N PRO A 452 -17.09 6.04 -38.07
CA PRO A 452 -17.79 4.81 -38.44
C PRO A 452 -16.95 3.55 -38.18
N VAL A 453 -16.35 3.44 -36.99
CA VAL A 453 -15.58 2.28 -36.54
C VAL A 453 -16.41 1.52 -35.50
N GLN A 454 -16.47 0.20 -35.61
CA GLN A 454 -17.15 -0.63 -34.62
C GLN A 454 -16.47 -0.50 -33.25
N THR A 455 -17.27 -0.50 -32.17
CA THR A 455 -16.77 -0.40 -30.79
C THR A 455 -15.72 -1.48 -30.47
N GLY A 456 -15.90 -2.69 -31.01
CA GLY A 456 -14.95 -3.80 -30.84
C GLY A 456 -13.59 -3.51 -31.46
N VAL A 457 -13.54 -2.87 -32.63
CA VAL A 457 -12.28 -2.47 -33.27
C VAL A 457 -11.57 -1.39 -32.46
N LEU A 458 -12.31 -0.41 -31.92
CA LEU A 458 -11.76 0.61 -31.03
C LEU A 458 -11.17 -0.02 -29.75
N LEU A 459 -11.91 -0.97 -29.14
CA LEU A 459 -11.45 -1.67 -27.94
C LEU A 459 -10.21 -2.52 -28.24
N SER A 460 -10.22 -3.34 -29.30
CA SER A 460 -9.09 -4.17 -29.68
C SER A 460 -7.84 -3.34 -29.97
N ALA A 461 -7.96 -2.21 -30.66
CA ALA A 461 -6.84 -1.30 -30.90
C ALA A 461 -6.25 -0.76 -29.58
N LYS A 462 -7.09 -0.43 -28.60
CA LYS A 462 -6.64 0.02 -27.27
C LYS A 462 -5.98 -1.11 -26.48
N LEU A 463 -6.55 -2.32 -26.51
CA LEU A 463 -5.95 -3.48 -25.85
C LEU A 463 -4.60 -3.85 -26.46
N LEU A 464 -4.49 -3.83 -27.80
CA LEU A 464 -3.23 -4.09 -28.50
C LEU A 464 -2.18 -3.01 -28.18
N ALA A 465 -2.54 -1.74 -28.28
CA ALA A 465 -1.63 -0.65 -27.89
C ALA A 465 -1.19 -0.80 -26.44
N GLY A 466 -2.09 -1.22 -25.56
CA GLY A 466 -1.80 -1.42 -24.16
C GLY A 466 -0.90 -2.59 -23.87
N GLY A 467 -1.18 -3.72 -24.52
CA GLY A 467 -0.34 -4.91 -24.46
C GLY A 467 1.08 -4.59 -24.92
N VAL A 468 1.25 -3.91 -26.05
CA VAL A 468 2.59 -3.55 -26.57
C VAL A 468 3.31 -2.58 -25.64
N ILE A 469 2.65 -1.55 -25.10
CA ILE A 469 3.31 -0.63 -24.15
C ILE A 469 3.70 -1.38 -22.86
N TRP A 470 2.84 -2.26 -22.38
CA TRP A 470 3.09 -3.05 -21.18
C TRP A 470 4.25 -4.04 -21.38
N THR A 471 4.29 -4.78 -22.49
CA THR A 471 5.40 -5.70 -22.80
C THR A 471 6.72 -4.96 -22.97
N LEU A 472 6.72 -3.81 -23.65
CA LEU A 472 7.92 -2.97 -23.75
C LEU A 472 8.35 -2.41 -22.40
N GLY A 473 7.40 -2.00 -21.55
CA GLY A 473 7.70 -1.55 -20.18
C GLY A 473 8.35 -2.66 -19.35
N LEU A 474 7.83 -3.89 -19.44
CA LEU A 474 8.44 -5.06 -18.81
C LEU A 474 9.81 -5.39 -19.38
N ALA A 475 10.01 -5.28 -20.70
CA ALA A 475 11.30 -5.50 -21.32
C ALA A 475 12.33 -4.45 -20.86
N ILE A 476 11.93 -3.18 -20.79
CA ILE A 476 12.77 -2.08 -20.29
C ILE A 476 13.13 -2.31 -18.81
N LEU A 477 12.18 -2.71 -17.97
CA LEU A 477 12.44 -3.09 -16.59
C LEU A 477 13.35 -4.31 -16.46
N GLY A 478 13.14 -5.34 -17.27
CA GLY A 478 13.98 -6.53 -17.29
C GLY A 478 15.42 -6.20 -17.66
N LEU A 479 15.62 -5.33 -18.67
CA LEU A 479 16.94 -4.84 -19.04
C LEU A 479 17.60 -4.02 -17.93
N ALA A 480 16.85 -3.14 -17.28
CA ALA A 480 17.35 -2.36 -16.15
C ALA A 480 17.76 -3.27 -14.99
N PHE A 481 16.93 -4.26 -14.66
CA PHE A 481 17.22 -5.25 -13.64
C PHE A 481 18.48 -6.07 -13.97
N LEU A 482 18.60 -6.57 -15.21
CA LEU A 482 19.79 -7.29 -15.66
C LEU A 482 21.06 -6.43 -15.57
N ALA A 483 20.96 -5.15 -15.91
CA ALA A 483 22.06 -4.21 -15.77
C ALA A 483 22.42 -3.96 -14.29
N SER A 484 21.43 -3.82 -13.41
CA SER A 484 21.64 -3.71 -11.95
C SER A 484 22.30 -4.97 -11.38
N VAL A 485 21.86 -6.17 -11.81
CA VAL A 485 22.47 -7.46 -11.46
C VAL A 485 23.93 -7.51 -11.91
N ALA A 486 24.22 -7.11 -13.16
CA ALA A 486 25.58 -7.06 -13.68
C ALA A 486 26.46 -6.07 -12.89
N ALA A 487 25.92 -4.89 -12.54
CA ALA A 487 26.62 -3.88 -11.76
C ALA A 487 26.90 -4.33 -10.31
N ARG A 488 26.14 -5.29 -9.80
CA ARG A 488 26.21 -5.84 -8.44
C ARG A 488 26.96 -7.16 -8.35
N GLY A 489 27.66 -7.57 -9.41
CA GLY A 489 28.49 -8.77 -9.38
C GLY A 489 27.72 -10.10 -9.43
N GLY A 490 26.42 -10.10 -9.75
CA GLY A 490 25.66 -11.33 -10.00
C GLY A 490 24.29 -11.40 -9.32
N LEU A 491 23.58 -12.51 -9.58
CA LEU A 491 22.24 -12.77 -9.02
C LEU A 491 22.27 -13.08 -7.52
N GLU A 492 23.43 -13.43 -6.97
CA GLU A 492 23.59 -13.79 -5.55
C GLU A 492 23.27 -12.61 -4.61
N GLU A 493 23.42 -11.35 -5.05
CA GLU A 493 23.01 -10.16 -4.29
C GLU A 493 21.47 -9.97 -4.25
N PHE A 494 20.71 -10.78 -5.01
CA PHE A 494 19.25 -10.73 -5.08
C PHE A 494 18.59 -12.04 -4.62
N PRO A 495 18.88 -12.54 -3.40
CA PRO A 495 18.40 -13.84 -2.93
C PRO A 495 16.88 -13.91 -2.79
N HIS A 496 16.18 -12.78 -2.85
CA HIS A 496 14.73 -12.71 -2.71
C HIS A 496 13.99 -12.72 -4.04
N LEU A 497 14.65 -12.44 -5.17
CA LEU A 497 13.96 -12.24 -6.45
C LEU A 497 13.79 -13.56 -7.21
N ASP A 498 12.92 -14.42 -6.68
CA ASP A 498 12.58 -15.69 -7.31
C ASP A 498 11.62 -15.51 -8.51
N VAL A 499 11.68 -16.46 -9.45
CA VAL A 499 10.79 -16.52 -10.63
C VAL A 499 9.29 -16.36 -10.28
N PRO A 500 8.75 -16.99 -9.22
CA PRO A 500 7.36 -16.79 -8.82
C PRO A 500 7.05 -15.36 -8.38
N GLU A 501 7.96 -14.67 -7.70
CA GLU A 501 7.74 -13.29 -7.28
C GLU A 501 7.67 -12.35 -8.49
N LEU A 502 8.55 -12.56 -9.47
CA LEU A 502 8.52 -11.86 -10.75
C LEU A 502 7.19 -12.13 -11.48
N ALA A 503 6.73 -13.39 -11.51
CA ALA A 503 5.45 -13.77 -12.11
C ALA A 503 4.26 -13.08 -11.40
N VAL A 504 4.29 -12.98 -10.07
CA VAL A 504 3.29 -12.25 -9.30
C VAL A 504 3.32 -10.76 -9.67
N MET A 505 4.49 -10.13 -9.72
CA MET A 505 4.62 -8.72 -10.12
C MET A 505 4.08 -8.47 -11.54
N VAL A 506 4.46 -9.31 -12.49
CA VAL A 506 3.96 -9.26 -13.89
C VAL A 506 2.44 -9.40 -13.90
N THR A 507 1.89 -10.37 -13.17
CA THR A 507 0.45 -10.62 -13.09
C THR A 507 -0.31 -9.47 -12.46
N VAL A 508 0.17 -8.95 -11.33
CA VAL A 508 -0.41 -7.80 -10.63
C VAL A 508 -0.38 -6.57 -11.53
N SER A 509 0.72 -6.35 -12.26
CA SER A 509 0.82 -5.26 -13.21
C SER A 509 -0.23 -5.39 -14.33
N LEU A 510 -0.35 -6.57 -14.94
CA LEU A 510 -1.38 -6.84 -15.95
C LEU A 510 -2.80 -6.63 -15.39
N HIS A 511 -3.03 -7.07 -14.15
CA HIS A 511 -4.30 -6.87 -13.47
C HIS A 511 -4.59 -5.38 -13.26
N PHE A 512 -3.61 -4.55 -12.89
CA PHE A 512 -3.80 -3.09 -12.81
C PHE A 512 -4.11 -2.47 -14.17
N LEU A 513 -3.37 -2.86 -15.22
CA LEU A 513 -3.56 -2.36 -16.59
C LEU A 513 -4.99 -2.58 -17.07
N VAL A 514 -5.47 -3.81 -16.93
CA VAL A 514 -6.78 -4.25 -17.42
C VAL A 514 -7.89 -3.90 -16.45
N GLY A 515 -7.61 -3.96 -15.14
CA GLY A 515 -8.58 -3.76 -14.07
C GLY A 515 -9.18 -2.36 -14.08
N ILE A 516 -8.37 -1.36 -14.45
CA ILE A 516 -8.82 0.03 -14.52
C ILE A 516 -9.51 0.39 -15.83
N LEU A 517 -9.33 -0.45 -16.86
CA LEU A 517 -9.80 -0.16 -18.21
C LEU A 517 -11.30 0.14 -18.27
N PRO A 518 -12.22 -0.67 -17.70
CA PRO A 518 -13.65 -0.40 -17.81
C PRO A 518 -14.03 0.93 -17.17
N LEU A 519 -13.47 1.23 -15.99
CA LEU A 519 -13.72 2.48 -15.26
C LEU A 519 -13.33 3.68 -16.12
N CYS A 520 -12.15 3.64 -16.72
CA CYS A 520 -11.68 4.70 -17.59
C CYS A 520 -12.48 4.81 -18.89
N LEU A 521 -12.88 3.68 -19.47
CA LEU A 521 -13.67 3.65 -20.71
C LEU A 521 -15.08 4.24 -20.51
N THR A 522 -15.66 4.21 -19.29
CA THR A 522 -16.96 4.86 -19.02
C THR A 522 -16.95 6.39 -19.11
N GLY A 523 -15.77 7.01 -19.15
CA GLY A 523 -15.61 8.47 -19.16
C GLY A 523 -15.99 9.19 -17.86
N ARG A 524 -16.30 8.48 -16.76
CA ARG A 524 -16.70 9.09 -15.48
C ARG A 524 -15.49 9.38 -14.59
N ILE A 525 -15.08 10.65 -14.50
CA ILE A 525 -13.91 11.07 -13.70
C ILE A 525 -14.19 11.09 -12.21
N ALA A 526 -15.37 11.58 -11.83
CA ALA A 526 -15.64 11.89 -10.43
C ALA A 526 -15.51 10.64 -9.56
N GLY A 527 -15.76 9.45 -10.10
CA GLY A 527 -15.61 8.16 -9.42
C GLY A 527 -14.20 7.59 -9.40
N PHE A 528 -13.23 8.15 -10.13
CA PHE A 528 -11.93 7.51 -10.32
C PHE A 528 -11.08 7.44 -9.04
N PRO A 529 -10.84 8.55 -8.30
CA PRO A 529 -10.15 8.46 -7.00
C PRO A 529 -10.93 7.58 -6.02
N TRP A 530 -12.27 7.62 -6.11
CA TRP A 530 -13.15 6.82 -5.26
C TRP A 530 -13.16 5.34 -5.61
N SER A 531 -12.80 4.94 -6.83
CA SER A 531 -12.63 3.52 -7.17
C SER A 531 -11.25 3.02 -6.79
N LEU A 532 -10.25 3.90 -6.69
CA LEU A 532 -8.91 3.52 -6.21
C LEU A 532 -8.89 3.15 -4.72
N LEU A 533 -9.67 3.82 -3.87
CA LEU A 533 -9.69 3.51 -2.43
C LEU A 533 -10.21 2.09 -2.12
N PRO A 534 -11.40 1.67 -2.59
CA PRO A 534 -11.87 0.29 -2.43
C PRO A 534 -10.91 -0.72 -3.05
N LEU A 535 -10.31 -0.38 -4.20
CA LEU A 535 -9.32 -1.23 -4.85
C LEU A 535 -8.08 -1.42 -3.97
N LEU A 536 -7.56 -0.33 -3.38
CA LEU A 536 -6.44 -0.34 -2.43
C LEU A 536 -6.78 -1.17 -1.18
N ILE A 537 -7.99 -0.99 -0.63
CA ILE A 537 -8.47 -1.76 0.53
C ILE A 537 -8.55 -3.25 0.18
N ILE A 538 -9.14 -3.60 -0.96
CA ILE A 538 -9.26 -4.99 -1.41
C ILE A 538 -7.88 -5.61 -1.61
N TYR A 539 -6.96 -4.95 -2.32
CA TYR A 539 -5.62 -5.51 -2.53
C TYR A 539 -4.85 -5.68 -1.24
N GLY A 540 -4.84 -4.66 -0.37
CA GLY A 540 -4.16 -4.81 0.90
C GLY A 540 -4.83 -5.87 1.78
N ALA A 541 -6.17 -6.02 1.75
CA ALA A 541 -6.86 -7.09 2.47
C ALA A 541 -6.43 -8.47 1.95
N VAL A 542 -6.32 -8.64 0.63
CA VAL A 542 -5.80 -9.86 0.01
C VAL A 542 -4.35 -10.11 0.44
N LEU A 543 -3.46 -9.11 0.38
CA LEU A 543 -2.06 -9.27 0.81
C LEU A 543 -1.94 -9.69 2.28
N ASN A 544 -2.75 -9.10 3.16
CA ASN A 544 -2.76 -9.48 4.57
C ASN A 544 -3.37 -10.86 4.80
N ALA A 545 -4.45 -11.20 4.07
CA ALA A 545 -5.03 -12.54 4.11
C ALA A 545 -4.01 -13.58 3.67
N SER A 546 -3.27 -13.33 2.59
CA SER A 546 -2.19 -14.21 2.13
C SER A 546 -1.09 -14.38 3.18
N SER A 547 -0.60 -13.28 3.78
CA SER A 547 0.42 -13.35 4.85
C SER A 547 -0.10 -14.04 6.12
N TRP A 548 -1.39 -13.92 6.42
CA TRP A 548 -2.02 -14.62 7.54
C TRP A 548 -2.14 -16.12 7.26
N LEU A 549 -2.59 -16.48 6.06
CA LEU A 549 -2.75 -17.85 5.61
C LEU A 549 -1.44 -18.62 5.54
N GLN A 550 -0.35 -17.98 5.12
CA GLN A 550 0.99 -18.59 5.17
C GLN A 550 1.37 -19.11 6.57
N ARG A 551 0.76 -18.57 7.63
CA ARG A 551 0.96 -19.01 9.02
C ARG A 551 -0.13 -19.91 9.57
N HIS A 552 -1.24 -20.06 8.86
CA HIS A 552 -2.40 -20.84 9.29
C HIS A 552 -2.86 -21.72 8.12
N THR A 553 -2.02 -22.69 7.79
CA THR A 553 -2.21 -23.62 6.67
C THR A 553 -3.52 -24.40 6.79
N ASP A 554 -4.01 -24.64 8.00
CA ASP A 554 -5.30 -25.28 8.29
C ASP A 554 -6.50 -24.62 7.57
N TYR A 555 -6.40 -23.33 7.23
CA TYR A 555 -7.46 -22.56 6.57
C TYR A 555 -7.34 -22.53 5.05
N PHE A 556 -6.37 -23.22 4.44
CA PHE A 556 -6.22 -23.26 3.00
C PHE A 556 -7.44 -23.87 2.29
N SER A 557 -8.10 -24.85 2.90
CA SER A 557 -9.35 -25.43 2.38
C SER A 557 -10.47 -24.39 2.28
N VAL A 558 -10.68 -23.61 3.35
CA VAL A 558 -11.65 -22.50 3.38
C VAL A 558 -11.30 -21.46 2.31
N MET A 559 -10.02 -21.11 2.19
CA MET A 559 -9.57 -20.16 1.18
C MET A 559 -9.80 -20.69 -0.24
N PHE A 560 -9.55 -21.98 -0.50
CA PHE A 560 -9.84 -22.61 -1.78
C PHE A 560 -11.31 -22.42 -2.17
N PHE A 561 -12.25 -22.70 -1.26
CA PHE A 561 -13.68 -22.52 -1.53
C PHE A 561 -14.08 -21.05 -1.74
N LEU A 562 -13.52 -20.13 -0.96
CA LEU A 562 -13.75 -18.69 -1.16
C LEU A 562 -13.23 -18.22 -2.52
N LEU A 563 -12.04 -18.65 -2.93
CA LEU A 563 -11.47 -18.35 -4.23
C LEU A 563 -12.29 -19.00 -5.36
N LEU A 564 -12.78 -20.22 -5.17
CA LEU A 564 -13.66 -20.88 -6.13
C LEU A 564 -14.97 -20.10 -6.33
N LEU A 565 -15.58 -19.60 -5.24
CA LEU A 565 -16.75 -18.73 -5.32
C LEU A 565 -16.44 -17.44 -6.10
N LEU A 566 -15.26 -16.84 -5.87
CA LEU A 566 -14.80 -15.68 -6.64
C LEU A 566 -14.58 -16.00 -8.12
N VAL A 567 -14.04 -17.18 -8.45
CA VAL A 567 -13.94 -17.66 -9.84
C VAL A 567 -15.33 -17.75 -10.47
N LEU A 568 -16.29 -18.38 -9.80
CA LEU A 568 -17.67 -18.52 -10.29
C LEU A 568 -18.33 -17.15 -10.51
N ALA A 569 -18.22 -16.24 -9.53
CA ALA A 569 -18.73 -14.88 -9.65
C ALA A 569 -18.10 -14.13 -10.83
N LYS A 570 -16.78 -14.24 -10.99
CA LYS A 570 -16.04 -13.64 -12.10
C LYS A 570 -16.46 -14.20 -13.46
N LEU A 571 -16.61 -15.52 -13.58
CA LEU A 571 -17.09 -16.17 -14.80
C LEU A 571 -18.53 -15.77 -15.11
N GLY A 572 -19.40 -15.66 -14.11
CA GLY A 572 -20.76 -15.17 -14.26
C GLY A 572 -20.82 -13.73 -14.80
N VAL A 573 -20.04 -12.82 -14.22
CA VAL A 573 -19.93 -11.43 -14.70
C VAL A 573 -19.34 -11.37 -16.11
N ALA A 574 -18.32 -12.19 -16.40
CA ALA A 574 -17.71 -12.26 -17.72
C ALA A 574 -18.70 -12.76 -18.78
N PHE A 575 -19.41 -13.84 -18.50
CA PHE A 575 -20.43 -14.42 -19.37
C PHE A 575 -21.55 -13.40 -19.65
N TRP A 576 -22.07 -12.77 -18.60
CA TRP A 576 -23.08 -11.70 -18.72
C TRP A 576 -22.56 -10.53 -19.57
N GLY A 577 -21.34 -10.05 -19.30
CA GLY A 577 -20.71 -8.94 -20.01
C GLY A 577 -20.54 -9.22 -21.50
N PHE A 578 -19.97 -10.39 -21.85
CA PHE A 578 -19.79 -10.80 -23.25
C PHE A 578 -21.11 -11.04 -23.96
N ARG A 579 -22.07 -11.75 -23.34
CA ARG A 579 -23.40 -11.97 -23.91
C ARG A 579 -24.10 -10.66 -24.21
N ARG A 580 -24.06 -9.70 -23.28
CA ARG A 580 -24.65 -8.37 -23.47
C ARG A 580 -23.93 -7.57 -24.54
N ALA A 581 -22.59 -7.63 -24.59
CA ALA A 581 -21.80 -6.93 -25.60
C ALA A 581 -22.01 -7.48 -27.01
N ILE A 582 -22.16 -8.81 -27.17
CA ILE A 582 -22.54 -9.44 -28.44
C ILE A 582 -23.96 -9.05 -28.84
N GLY A 583 -24.92 -9.12 -27.91
CA GLY A 583 -26.31 -8.74 -28.17
C GLY A 583 -26.48 -7.29 -28.61
N LEU A 584 -25.66 -6.38 -28.07
CA LEU A 584 -25.60 -4.98 -28.49
C LEU A 584 -24.67 -4.73 -29.70
N ARG A 585 -24.16 -5.80 -30.35
CA ARG A 585 -23.23 -5.74 -31.49
C ARG A 585 -21.99 -4.87 -31.22
N CYS A 586 -21.57 -4.76 -29.96
CA CYS A 586 -20.39 -4.00 -29.56
C CYS A 586 -19.09 -4.76 -29.88
N ILE A 587 -19.13 -6.09 -29.93
CA ILE A 587 -18.00 -6.99 -30.24
C ILE A 587 -18.44 -8.18 -31.08
N SER A 588 -17.51 -8.81 -31.78
CA SER A 588 -17.76 -10.05 -32.53
C SER A 588 -17.56 -11.30 -31.64
N PRO A 589 -18.28 -12.41 -31.90
CA PRO A 589 -18.06 -13.68 -31.21
C PRO A 589 -16.62 -14.21 -31.36
N ARG A 590 -16.00 -13.98 -32.53
CA ARG A 590 -14.60 -14.33 -32.78
C ARG A 590 -13.64 -13.66 -31.79
N LEU A 591 -13.84 -12.37 -31.50
CA LEU A 591 -13.02 -11.65 -30.52
C LEU A 591 -13.17 -12.26 -29.12
N VAL A 592 -14.38 -12.66 -28.74
CA VAL A 592 -14.64 -13.33 -27.45
C VAL A 592 -13.91 -14.67 -27.40
N ALA A 593 -14.01 -15.50 -28.44
CA ALA A 593 -13.33 -16.79 -28.51
C ALA A 593 -11.80 -16.65 -28.39
N VAL A 594 -11.20 -15.71 -29.15
CA VAL A 594 -9.76 -15.42 -29.06
C VAL A 594 -9.36 -14.97 -27.67
N TYR A 595 -10.14 -14.07 -27.04
CA TYR A 595 -9.83 -13.59 -25.70
C TYR A 595 -9.94 -14.69 -24.64
N VAL A 596 -10.98 -15.53 -24.72
CA VAL A 596 -11.14 -16.69 -23.82
C VAL A 596 -9.98 -17.67 -23.98
N ALA A 597 -9.54 -17.94 -25.21
CA ALA A 597 -8.37 -18.77 -25.46
C ALA A 597 -7.09 -18.18 -24.84
N LEU A 598 -6.83 -16.88 -25.05
CA LEU A 598 -5.70 -16.18 -24.42
C LEU A 598 -5.77 -16.21 -22.89
N TRP A 599 -6.98 -16.04 -22.34
CA TRP A 599 -7.21 -16.11 -20.89
C TRP A 599 -6.93 -17.52 -20.34
N LEU A 600 -7.35 -18.57 -21.05
CA LEU A 600 -7.07 -19.96 -20.67
C LEU A 600 -5.56 -20.25 -20.69
N VAL A 601 -4.85 -19.84 -21.74
CA VAL A 601 -3.39 -20.00 -21.84
C VAL A 601 -2.69 -19.26 -20.71
N ALA A 602 -3.02 -17.98 -20.48
CA ALA A 602 -2.42 -17.20 -19.39
C ALA A 602 -2.72 -17.81 -18.01
N THR A 603 -3.92 -18.34 -17.82
CA THR A 603 -4.32 -19.00 -16.57
C THR A 603 -3.54 -20.30 -16.38
N ALA A 604 -3.39 -21.12 -17.42
CA ALA A 604 -2.59 -22.34 -17.37
C ALA A 604 -1.12 -22.03 -17.01
N VAL A 605 -0.52 -21.02 -17.64
CA VAL A 605 0.84 -20.57 -17.30
C VAL A 605 0.95 -20.14 -15.84
N LEU A 606 -0.01 -19.39 -15.30
CA LEU A 606 0.01 -19.01 -13.88
C LEU A 606 -0.24 -20.17 -12.94
N VAL A 607 -1.05 -21.15 -13.34
CA VAL A 607 -1.23 -22.40 -12.60
C VAL A 607 0.08 -23.17 -12.53
N GLU A 608 0.80 -23.32 -13.63
CA GLU A 608 2.13 -23.94 -13.63
C GLU A 608 3.11 -23.20 -12.71
N PHE A 609 3.16 -21.87 -12.77
CA PHE A 609 3.99 -21.09 -11.85
C PHE A 609 3.58 -21.27 -10.39
N ALA A 610 2.29 -21.33 -10.11
CA ALA A 610 1.76 -21.60 -8.77
C ALA A 610 2.17 -22.99 -8.27
N VAL A 611 2.11 -24.02 -9.12
CA VAL A 611 2.53 -25.39 -8.78
C VAL A 611 4.03 -25.44 -8.51
N VAL A 612 4.86 -24.79 -9.34
CA VAL A 612 6.31 -24.71 -9.12
C VAL A 612 6.64 -23.96 -7.82
N ALA A 613 5.96 -22.84 -7.56
CA ALA A 613 6.14 -22.07 -6.33
C ALA A 613 5.76 -22.89 -5.09
N ALA A 614 4.65 -23.61 -5.16
CA ALA A 614 4.19 -24.51 -4.10
C ALA A 614 5.17 -25.64 -3.81
N ALA A 615 5.70 -26.28 -4.86
CA ALA A 615 6.66 -27.36 -4.74
C ALA A 615 7.96 -26.86 -4.05
N ARG A 616 8.45 -25.67 -4.43
CA ARG A 616 9.64 -25.06 -3.81
C ARG A 616 9.41 -24.66 -2.35
N ALA A 617 8.24 -24.13 -2.04
CA ALA A 617 7.88 -23.76 -0.68
C ALA A 617 7.52 -24.97 0.20
N SER A 618 7.63 -26.21 -0.32
CA SER A 618 7.27 -27.46 0.35
C SER A 618 5.82 -27.47 0.86
N TRP A 619 4.92 -26.76 0.18
CA TRP A 619 3.51 -26.66 0.56
C TRP A 619 2.70 -27.92 0.26
N GLY A 620 3.27 -28.96 -0.37
CA GLY A 620 2.58 -30.24 -0.62
C GLY A 620 1.19 -30.08 -1.28
N ASN A 621 0.22 -30.90 -0.85
CA ASN A 621 -1.18 -30.85 -1.30
C ASN A 621 -1.92 -29.60 -0.81
N ASP A 622 -1.37 -28.91 0.18
CA ASP A 622 -1.96 -27.73 0.81
C ASP A 622 -1.93 -26.50 -0.11
N ALA A 623 -1.17 -26.55 -1.21
CA ALA A 623 -1.12 -25.51 -2.23
C ALA A 623 -2.29 -25.49 -3.23
N LEU A 624 -3.27 -26.38 -3.12
CA LEU A 624 -4.41 -26.45 -4.06
C LEU A 624 -5.18 -25.13 -4.18
N PHE A 625 -5.18 -24.28 -3.14
CA PHE A 625 -5.80 -22.93 -3.18
C PHE A 625 -5.15 -21.99 -4.21
N LEU A 626 -3.92 -22.23 -4.63
CA LEU A 626 -3.27 -21.41 -5.66
C LEU A 626 -3.90 -21.60 -7.05
N LEU A 627 -4.54 -22.75 -7.31
CA LEU A 627 -5.22 -23.01 -8.58
C LEU A 627 -6.34 -21.98 -8.84
N PRO A 628 -7.37 -21.85 -7.97
CA PRO A 628 -8.39 -20.82 -8.17
C PRO A 628 -7.80 -19.41 -8.01
N ALA A 629 -6.72 -19.19 -7.24
CA ALA A 629 -6.05 -17.89 -7.16
C ALA A 629 -5.49 -17.45 -8.53
N ALA A 630 -4.80 -18.34 -9.25
CA ALA A 630 -4.28 -18.08 -10.60
C ALA A 630 -5.44 -17.72 -11.56
N VAL A 631 -6.55 -18.46 -11.49
CA VAL A 631 -7.76 -18.17 -12.28
C VAL A 631 -8.34 -16.80 -11.94
N VAL A 632 -8.39 -16.40 -10.67
CA VAL A 632 -8.87 -15.07 -10.23
C VAL A 632 -7.92 -13.96 -10.69
N ALA A 633 -6.61 -14.20 -10.70
CA ALA A 633 -5.59 -13.20 -11.01
C ALA A 633 -5.66 -12.71 -12.47
N VAL A 634 -5.88 -13.60 -13.46
CA VAL A 634 -5.92 -13.21 -14.88
C VAL A 634 -7.23 -12.49 -15.23
N PRO A 635 -7.24 -11.20 -15.60
CA PRO A 635 -8.47 -10.44 -15.76
C PRO A 635 -9.38 -10.99 -16.89
N LEU A 636 -10.68 -11.20 -16.61
CA LEU A 636 -11.66 -11.68 -17.60
C LEU A 636 -12.93 -10.82 -17.61
N ALA A 637 -13.62 -10.75 -16.46
CA ALA A 637 -14.83 -9.97 -16.29
C ALA A 637 -14.67 -8.50 -16.70
N ARG A 638 -13.50 -7.90 -16.44
CA ARG A 638 -13.19 -6.51 -16.80
C ARG A 638 -13.15 -6.32 -18.32
N ILE A 639 -12.52 -7.23 -19.07
CA ILE A 639 -12.53 -7.15 -20.53
C ILE A 639 -13.93 -7.39 -21.10
N ALA A 640 -14.71 -8.30 -20.51
CA ALA A 640 -16.08 -8.54 -20.93
C ALA A 640 -16.98 -7.29 -20.82
N VAL A 641 -16.78 -6.46 -19.79
CA VAL A 641 -17.57 -5.24 -19.55
C VAL A 641 -17.00 -4.01 -20.28
N SER A 642 -15.73 -4.04 -20.70
CA SER A 642 -15.07 -2.92 -21.39
C SER A 642 -15.78 -2.40 -22.65
N PRO A 643 -16.32 -3.25 -23.56
CA PRO A 643 -17.07 -2.79 -24.72
C PRO A 643 -18.34 -2.03 -24.34
N LEU A 644 -19.04 -2.48 -23.30
CA LEU A 644 -20.25 -1.82 -22.79
C LEU A 644 -19.90 -0.44 -22.23
N ALA A 645 -18.84 -0.36 -21.42
CA ALA A 645 -18.33 0.90 -20.88
C ALA A 645 -17.95 1.89 -22.00
N LEU A 646 -17.27 1.40 -23.04
CA LEU A 646 -16.88 2.20 -24.20
C LEU A 646 -18.09 2.67 -25.02
N ALA A 647 -19.07 1.80 -25.25
CA ALA A 647 -20.32 2.14 -25.93
C ALA A 647 -21.10 3.22 -25.16
N MET A 648 -21.23 3.07 -23.83
CA MET A 648 -21.86 4.08 -22.97
C MET A 648 -21.19 5.45 -23.06
N ASN A 649 -19.87 5.48 -23.22
CA ASN A 649 -19.13 6.73 -23.35
C ASN A 649 -19.22 7.34 -24.76
N ARG A 650 -19.49 6.52 -25.78
CA ARG A 650 -19.67 6.96 -27.17
C ARG A 650 -21.00 7.69 -27.39
N HIS A 651 -22.02 7.33 -26.64
CA HIS A 651 -23.38 7.91 -26.75
C HIS A 651 -23.64 9.09 -25.80
N ARG A 652 -22.62 9.58 -25.10
CA ARG A 652 -22.68 10.82 -24.30
C ARG A 652 -22.08 11.98 -25.07
#